data_AF-A0A849DWN3-F1
#
_entry.id   AF-A0A849DWN3-F1
#
_cell.length_a   1.000
_cell.length_b   1.000
_cell.length_c   1.000
_cell.angle_alpha   90.00
_cell.angle_beta   90.00
_cell.angle_gamma   90.00
#
_symmetry.space_group_name_H-M   'P 1'
#
loop_
_entity.id
_entity.type
_entity.pdbx_description
1 polymer ?
#
loop_
_entity_poly.entity_id
_entity_poly.type
_entity_poly.pdbx_seq_one_letter_code
_entity_poly.pdbx_strand_id
1 'polypeptide(L)'
;MAKKTYSSELCKDLERIANDPQLEIRHRPERYEPGTVLPIEITGVSPAITGSAELTVDKFLGGGFAGQVYRCQLTRLDLPDGKNIPGLETGKLYAVKIVIPPSAFSRWFRNTTYWLAFQGPFSSQVNYGACRAGLIWQKLVRRAGIIKFGRETAVKDAYASFWDANLNAYGEITEWVEGRMWHLEADDDITRRFDWKNVDLMETGSPEFVDKRRFMRDMVELMHEMGAPEFARQYEWSTMKSQPNCMKRTDTEDGGLCAIDFRAGLALLPWLPMSPGDFKLILDGLFKRHTLVQFDRCDLDQMEAYIVAHSDTFKDVQPMIGELKIRDRAYRRSLPDLTHHGVRPTFDKELQKDVITGLVEGYLADDLIDEAFAEKLRRGGLRFALFHLLGAVPILGKMIRQRWGSKAFRRHIFSILTKPAYFKAAMKARAAHDLIGWHRAGRIDEARSHRLAERPGLFFIERFTIGLLPIGLHRLCVRPMIAWEGVAAFFRFMYDFAVDEAFREKWFLDQVAEGEKDGMLTKEEHDHIVSIIKEPFIVKYLKSMAVHFCTIPVTQIVSLITGGFVVAYVLSKGGSKTDASLAFAGVVALFQVTPISPGSLCRGFYVVFLMIHERNWRDYLVAAPLSFVKYIGYLAFPLQMTTTYPHLARFLVSRRATMLVHIIPVFGEHGALLEHWVFDIFFNVPQIMGRHLKGLLTLWMLLGMGVILPALYHATTKGWVGLMIALIAVFICPRVIFYPILSRRK
;
A
#
# COMPACT_ATOMS: atom_id res chain seq x y z
N MET A 1 -14.10 6.14 -1.64
CA MET A 1 -14.52 5.73 -3.01
C MET A 1 -15.29 4.42 -2.88
N ALA A 2 -16.52 4.34 -3.37
CA ALA A 2 -17.28 3.09 -3.35
C ALA A 2 -16.46 1.96 -3.96
N LYS A 3 -16.44 0.79 -3.30
CA LYS A 3 -15.82 -0.43 -3.78
C LYS A 3 -16.30 -0.68 -5.21
N LYS A 4 -15.42 -0.64 -6.20
CA LYS A 4 -15.82 -0.82 -7.61
C LYS A 4 -16.37 -2.23 -7.78
N THR A 5 -17.68 -2.34 -7.95
CA THR A 5 -18.36 -3.60 -8.22
C THR A 5 -18.01 -4.06 -9.63
N TYR A 6 -17.55 -5.31 -9.76
CA TYR A 6 -17.33 -5.97 -11.05
C TYR A 6 -17.97 -7.36 -11.00
N SER A 7 -18.38 -7.87 -12.16
CA SER A 7 -18.97 -9.21 -12.30
C SER A 7 -17.88 -10.29 -12.22
N SER A 8 -17.90 -11.10 -11.16
CA SER A 8 -16.99 -12.25 -11.00
C SER A 8 -17.32 -13.38 -11.98
N GLU A 9 -18.58 -13.52 -12.38
CA GLU A 9 -19.01 -14.51 -13.38
C GLU A 9 -18.41 -14.20 -14.75
N LEU A 10 -18.42 -12.93 -15.17
CA LEU A 10 -17.74 -12.51 -16.40
C LEU A 10 -16.25 -12.83 -16.37
N CYS A 11 -15.57 -12.62 -15.24
CA CYS A 11 -14.17 -13.02 -15.09
C CYS A 11 -13.99 -14.52 -15.34
N LYS A 12 -14.84 -15.37 -14.74
CA LYS A 12 -14.80 -16.83 -14.92
C LYS A 12 -15.04 -17.25 -16.38
N ASP A 13 -15.95 -16.58 -17.07
CA ASP A 13 -16.23 -16.85 -18.49
C ASP A 13 -15.06 -16.44 -19.38
N LEU A 14 -14.46 -15.27 -19.14
CA LEU A 14 -13.25 -14.83 -19.85
C LEU A 14 -12.05 -15.73 -19.54
N GLU A 15 -11.91 -16.23 -18.31
CA GLU A 15 -10.89 -17.21 -17.94
C GLU A 15 -11.07 -18.53 -18.70
N ARG A 16 -12.30 -18.99 -18.91
CA ARG A 16 -12.59 -20.18 -19.73
C ARG A 16 -12.15 -19.98 -21.18
N ILE A 17 -12.39 -18.79 -21.74
CA ILE A 17 -11.93 -18.43 -23.11
C ILE A 17 -10.40 -18.31 -23.17
N ALA A 18 -9.78 -17.76 -22.13
CA ALA A 18 -8.33 -17.60 -22.05
C ALA A 18 -7.60 -18.94 -21.92
N ASN A 19 -8.22 -19.95 -21.29
CA ASN A 19 -7.67 -21.29 -21.12
C ASN A 19 -8.13 -22.26 -22.23
N ASP A 20 -8.13 -21.81 -23.49
CA ASP A 20 -8.47 -22.66 -24.64
C ASP A 20 -7.50 -23.86 -24.72
N PRO A 21 -8.00 -25.11 -24.64
CA PRO A 21 -7.16 -26.31 -24.63
C PRO A 21 -6.40 -26.56 -25.94
N GLN A 22 -6.75 -25.86 -27.03
CA GLN A 22 -6.01 -25.94 -28.28
C GLN A 22 -4.66 -25.21 -28.21
N LEU A 23 -4.46 -24.32 -27.21
CA LEU A 23 -3.25 -23.53 -27.08
C LEU A 23 -2.15 -24.28 -26.33
N GLU A 24 -1.02 -24.47 -26.99
CA GLU A 24 0.27 -24.92 -26.41
C GLU A 24 0.76 -24.12 -25.18
N ILE A 25 0.28 -22.90 -24.95
CA ILE A 25 0.60 -22.09 -23.77
C ILE A 25 -0.69 -21.74 -23.04
N ARG A 26 -0.67 -21.94 -21.71
CA ARG A 26 -1.75 -21.57 -20.82
C ARG A 26 -1.65 -20.11 -20.38
N HIS A 27 -2.76 -19.37 -20.42
CA HIS A 27 -2.86 -18.04 -19.84
C HIS A 27 -3.17 -18.14 -18.34
N ARG A 28 -2.12 -17.96 -17.52
CA ARG A 28 -2.22 -18.03 -16.05
C ARG A 28 -3.06 -16.87 -15.51
N PRO A 29 -3.95 -17.10 -14.53
CA PRO A 29 -4.71 -16.01 -13.92
C PRO A 29 -3.79 -15.04 -13.18
N GLU A 30 -4.19 -13.77 -13.04
CA GLU A 30 -3.47 -12.81 -12.19
C GLU A 30 -3.75 -13.05 -10.70
N ARG A 31 -5.01 -13.42 -10.39
CA ARG A 31 -5.53 -13.76 -9.06
C ARG A 31 -6.78 -14.63 -9.20
N TYR A 32 -7.19 -15.29 -8.11
CA TYR A 32 -8.43 -16.07 -8.05
C TYR A 32 -9.65 -15.23 -7.68
N GLU A 33 -10.82 -15.65 -8.17
CA GLU A 33 -12.12 -15.05 -7.84
C GLU A 33 -12.79 -15.80 -6.67
N PRO A 34 -13.75 -15.16 -5.98
CA PRO A 34 -14.59 -15.85 -5.01
C PRO A 34 -15.28 -17.10 -5.59
N GLY A 35 -15.27 -18.17 -4.80
CA GLY A 35 -15.77 -19.50 -5.14
C GLY A 35 -14.80 -20.36 -5.95
N THR A 36 -13.58 -19.91 -6.27
CA THR A 36 -12.58 -20.78 -6.90
C THR A 36 -12.12 -21.86 -5.91
N VAL A 37 -12.16 -23.12 -6.33
CA VAL A 37 -11.62 -24.26 -5.57
C VAL A 37 -10.17 -24.51 -5.95
N LEU A 38 -9.29 -24.62 -4.96
CA LEU A 38 -7.86 -24.87 -5.10
C LEU A 38 -7.56 -26.29 -4.59
N PRO A 39 -7.49 -27.30 -5.48
CA PRO A 39 -6.97 -28.60 -5.12
C PRO A 39 -5.44 -28.53 -5.07
N ILE A 40 -4.86 -28.78 -3.90
CA ILE A 40 -3.43 -28.60 -3.67
C ILE A 40 -2.82 -29.75 -2.86
N GLU A 41 -1.59 -30.10 -3.19
CA GLU A 41 -0.74 -30.93 -2.34
C GLU A 41 -0.07 -30.04 -1.30
N ILE A 42 -0.22 -30.41 -0.02
CA ILE A 42 0.26 -29.66 1.13
C ILE A 42 1.33 -30.43 1.88
N THR A 43 2.21 -29.71 2.56
CA THR A 43 3.12 -30.26 3.58
C THR A 43 2.98 -29.46 4.86
N GLY A 44 2.59 -30.13 5.95
CA GLY A 44 2.47 -29.55 7.28
C GLY A 44 3.78 -28.92 7.78
N VAL A 45 3.71 -27.87 8.58
CA VAL A 45 4.93 -27.22 9.14
C VAL A 45 5.53 -28.07 10.24
N SER A 46 4.71 -28.45 11.23
CA SER A 46 5.09 -29.39 12.28
C SER A 46 3.83 -30.16 12.73
N PRO A 47 3.75 -31.49 12.53
CA PRO A 47 4.74 -32.34 11.85
C PRO A 47 4.79 -32.12 10.32
N ALA A 48 5.92 -32.46 9.69
CA ALA A 48 6.17 -32.33 8.25
C ALA A 48 5.50 -33.43 7.41
N ILE A 49 4.17 -33.51 7.49
CA ILE A 49 3.35 -34.55 6.85
C ILE A 49 2.82 -34.05 5.52
N THR A 50 2.90 -34.87 4.48
CA THR A 50 2.35 -34.57 3.15
C THR A 50 0.95 -35.16 3.01
N GLY A 51 0.06 -34.44 2.33
CA GLY A 51 -1.27 -34.89 1.96
C GLY A 51 -1.93 -33.91 1.00
N SER A 52 -3.22 -34.07 0.73
CA SER A 52 -3.96 -33.21 -0.18
C SER A 52 -5.03 -32.39 0.55
N ALA A 53 -5.30 -31.20 0.03
CA ALA A 53 -6.31 -30.30 0.57
C ALA A 53 -7.09 -29.62 -0.56
N GLU A 54 -8.36 -29.35 -0.31
CA GLU A 54 -9.18 -28.49 -1.15
C GLU A 54 -9.56 -27.23 -0.38
N LEU A 55 -9.14 -26.07 -0.91
CA LEU A 55 -9.45 -24.76 -0.34
C LEU A 55 -10.39 -24.01 -1.28
N THR A 56 -11.53 -23.57 -0.77
CA THR A 56 -12.44 -22.70 -1.51
C THR A 56 -12.14 -21.25 -1.17
N VAL A 57 -11.80 -20.45 -2.18
CA VAL A 57 -11.54 -19.02 -2.05
C VAL A 57 -12.84 -18.31 -1.70
N ASP A 58 -12.91 -17.74 -0.50
CA ASP A 58 -14.05 -16.93 -0.10
C ASP A 58 -13.83 -15.47 -0.50
N LYS A 59 -12.65 -14.92 -0.21
CA LYS A 59 -12.35 -13.51 -0.50
C LYS A 59 -10.88 -13.26 -0.81
N PHE A 60 -10.63 -12.47 -1.85
CA PHE A 60 -9.32 -11.85 -2.09
C PHE A 60 -9.15 -10.62 -1.19
N LEU A 61 -8.12 -10.59 -0.37
CA LEU A 61 -7.85 -9.46 0.54
C LEU A 61 -6.98 -8.38 -0.11
N GLY A 62 -5.99 -8.78 -0.89
CA GLY A 62 -5.03 -7.86 -1.49
C GLY A 62 -3.73 -8.56 -1.89
N GLY A 63 -2.81 -7.79 -2.47
CA GLY A 63 -1.49 -8.29 -2.79
C GLY A 63 -0.44 -7.18 -2.77
N GLY A 64 0.67 -7.47 -2.12
CA GLY A 64 1.86 -6.61 -2.05
C GLY A 64 3.01 -7.20 -2.87
N PHE A 65 4.24 -6.73 -2.59
CA PHE A 65 5.43 -7.29 -3.23
C PHE A 65 5.73 -8.73 -2.79
N ALA A 66 5.38 -9.12 -1.55
CA ALA A 66 5.62 -10.48 -1.08
C ALA A 66 4.69 -11.52 -1.74
N GLY A 67 3.50 -11.12 -2.16
CA GLY A 67 2.51 -12.04 -2.69
C GLY A 67 1.09 -11.52 -2.53
N GLN A 68 0.13 -12.42 -2.73
CA GLN A 68 -1.30 -12.17 -2.61
C GLN A 68 -1.93 -13.04 -1.53
N VAL A 69 -2.90 -12.48 -0.81
CA VAL A 69 -3.55 -13.12 0.33
C VAL A 69 -5.04 -13.30 0.08
N TYR A 70 -5.53 -14.50 0.43
CA TYR A 70 -6.91 -14.91 0.32
C TYR A 70 -7.41 -15.38 1.69
N ARG A 71 -8.69 -15.14 1.95
CA ARG A 71 -9.45 -15.89 2.94
C ARG A 71 -10.04 -17.11 2.23
N CYS A 72 -9.72 -18.30 2.71
CA CYS A 72 -10.20 -19.55 2.13
C CYS A 72 -10.85 -20.43 3.21
N GLN A 73 -11.86 -21.18 2.82
CA GLN A 73 -12.42 -22.26 3.65
C GLN A 73 -11.78 -23.59 3.24
N LEU A 74 -11.32 -24.38 4.20
CA LEU A 74 -10.85 -25.74 3.94
C LEU A 74 -12.05 -26.66 3.80
N THR A 75 -12.30 -27.18 2.60
CA THR A 75 -13.47 -28.02 2.30
C THR A 75 -13.16 -29.51 2.33
N ARG A 76 -11.89 -29.87 2.10
CA ARG A 76 -11.42 -31.26 2.17
C ARG A 76 -9.96 -31.30 2.63
N LEU A 77 -9.62 -32.32 3.41
CA LEU A 77 -8.27 -32.58 3.89
C LEU A 77 -8.06 -34.10 3.94
N ASP A 78 -7.19 -34.62 3.10
CA ASP A 78 -6.83 -36.04 3.09
C ASP A 78 -5.37 -36.18 3.55
N LEU A 79 -5.19 -36.81 4.71
CA LEU A 79 -3.88 -37.09 5.31
C LEU A 79 -3.71 -38.61 5.48
N PRO A 80 -2.46 -39.11 5.61
CA PRO A 80 -2.21 -40.52 5.92
C PRO A 80 -2.90 -40.96 7.21
N ASP A 81 -3.32 -42.23 7.28
CA ASP A 81 -4.09 -42.77 8.41
C ASP A 81 -3.43 -42.50 9.77
N GLY A 82 -4.24 -42.00 10.72
CA GLY A 82 -3.80 -41.68 12.09
C GLY A 82 -2.89 -40.47 12.20
N LYS A 83 -2.69 -39.69 11.13
CA LYS A 83 -1.92 -38.44 11.13
C LYS A 83 -2.82 -37.23 11.06
N ASN A 84 -2.41 -36.15 11.73
CA ASN A 84 -3.03 -34.85 11.63
C ASN A 84 -1.98 -33.73 11.53
N ILE A 85 -2.42 -32.56 11.07
CA ILE A 85 -1.66 -31.32 11.14
C ILE A 85 -2.39 -30.44 12.17
N PRO A 86 -1.82 -30.18 13.35
CA PRO A 86 -2.48 -29.41 14.40
C PRO A 86 -2.97 -28.04 13.89
N GLY A 87 -4.24 -27.72 14.17
CA GLY A 87 -4.91 -26.48 13.77
C GLY A 87 -5.46 -26.44 12.34
N LEU A 88 -5.19 -27.47 11.52
CA LEU A 88 -5.73 -27.59 10.17
C LEU A 88 -6.94 -28.57 10.17
N GLU A 89 -8.15 -28.02 10.04
CA GLU A 89 -9.42 -28.75 10.20
C GLU A 89 -10.41 -28.33 9.11
N THR A 90 -11.12 -29.32 8.55
CA THR A 90 -12.16 -29.10 7.54
C THR A 90 -13.29 -28.23 8.11
N GLY A 91 -13.78 -27.30 7.30
CA GLY A 91 -14.84 -26.34 7.64
C GLY A 91 -14.33 -24.99 8.15
N LYS A 92 -13.08 -24.90 8.62
CA LYS A 92 -12.51 -23.65 9.16
C LYS A 92 -11.97 -22.71 8.06
N LEU A 93 -11.82 -21.44 8.44
CA LEU A 93 -11.25 -20.38 7.61
C LEU A 93 -9.75 -20.23 7.84
N TYR A 94 -9.03 -19.99 6.76
CA TYR A 94 -7.57 -19.84 6.74
C TYR A 94 -7.15 -18.63 5.91
N ALA A 95 -6.02 -18.03 6.30
CA ALA A 95 -5.32 -17.06 5.49
C ALA A 95 -4.34 -17.79 4.57
N VAL A 96 -4.61 -17.75 3.27
CA VAL A 96 -3.81 -18.41 2.22
C VAL A 96 -3.01 -17.36 1.48
N LYS A 97 -1.69 -17.39 1.62
CA LYS A 97 -0.77 -16.46 0.93
C LYS A 97 -0.06 -17.19 -0.20
N ILE A 98 -0.16 -16.67 -1.42
CA ILE A 98 0.55 -17.20 -2.59
C ILE A 98 1.63 -16.18 -2.98
N VAL A 99 2.89 -16.62 -3.07
CA VAL A 99 4.09 -15.76 -3.05
C VAL A 99 4.40 -15.13 -4.42
N ILE A 100 3.37 -14.56 -5.05
CA ILE A 100 3.43 -13.89 -6.35
C ILE A 100 2.56 -12.64 -6.35
N PRO A 101 3.09 -11.45 -6.71
CA PRO A 101 2.30 -10.25 -6.80
C PRO A 101 1.25 -10.36 -7.91
N PRO A 102 0.01 -9.89 -7.69
CA PRO A 102 -1.01 -9.87 -8.73
C PRO A 102 -0.71 -8.80 -9.79
N SER A 103 0.02 -7.74 -9.42
CA SER A 103 0.43 -6.68 -10.33
C SER A 103 1.67 -7.07 -11.11
N ALA A 104 1.60 -6.98 -12.45
CA ALA A 104 2.73 -7.20 -13.34
C ALA A 104 3.91 -6.26 -13.04
N PHE A 105 3.63 -4.99 -12.70
CA PHE A 105 4.66 -4.04 -12.31
C PHE A 105 5.35 -4.46 -10.99
N SER A 106 4.56 -4.79 -9.96
CA SER A 106 5.11 -5.20 -8.66
C SER A 106 5.94 -6.47 -8.78
N ARG A 107 5.50 -7.45 -9.59
CA ARG A 107 6.26 -8.67 -9.90
C ARG A 107 7.56 -8.36 -10.62
N TRP A 108 7.54 -7.51 -11.64
CA TRP A 108 8.74 -7.09 -12.37
C TRP A 108 9.75 -6.38 -11.47
N PHE A 109 9.29 -5.41 -10.67
CA PHE A 109 10.16 -4.64 -9.77
C PHE A 109 10.78 -5.51 -8.68
N ARG A 110 9.98 -6.37 -8.03
CA ARG A 110 10.50 -7.34 -7.06
C ARG A 110 11.52 -8.28 -7.68
N ASN A 111 11.18 -8.91 -8.81
CA ASN A 111 12.07 -9.89 -9.41
C ASN A 111 13.38 -9.25 -9.86
N THR A 112 13.34 -8.01 -10.35
CA THR A 112 14.53 -7.26 -10.75
C THR A 112 15.40 -6.91 -9.54
N THR A 113 14.82 -6.38 -8.46
CA THR A 113 15.56 -6.06 -7.23
C THR A 113 16.16 -7.32 -6.59
N TYR A 114 15.42 -8.43 -6.58
CA TYR A 114 15.93 -9.72 -6.09
C TYR A 114 17.03 -10.30 -6.98
N TRP A 115 16.91 -10.19 -8.30
CA TRP A 115 17.95 -10.63 -9.22
C TRP A 115 19.23 -9.79 -9.07
N LEU A 116 19.12 -8.47 -8.86
CA LEU A 116 20.29 -7.64 -8.56
C LEU A 116 20.97 -8.06 -7.24
N ALA A 117 20.21 -8.52 -6.26
CA ALA A 117 20.71 -9.00 -4.98
C ALA A 117 21.39 -10.37 -5.07
N PHE A 118 20.68 -11.37 -5.60
CA PHE A 118 21.05 -12.79 -5.50
C PHE A 118 21.30 -13.48 -6.84
N GLN A 119 21.13 -12.76 -7.95
CA GLN A 119 21.29 -13.25 -9.33
C GLN A 119 20.43 -14.48 -9.62
N GLY A 120 19.28 -14.61 -8.96
CA GLY A 120 18.36 -15.74 -9.11
C GLY A 120 16.90 -15.30 -9.20
N PRO A 121 15.98 -16.24 -9.49
CA PRO A 121 14.55 -16.02 -9.34
C PRO A 121 14.20 -15.84 -7.85
N PHE A 122 13.06 -15.20 -7.57
CA PHE A 122 12.63 -14.91 -6.20
C PHE A 122 12.38 -16.22 -5.41
N SER A 123 13.30 -16.59 -4.53
CA SER A 123 13.32 -17.94 -3.93
C SER A 123 12.05 -18.31 -3.19
N SER A 124 11.45 -17.41 -2.40
CA SER A 124 10.21 -17.75 -1.70
C SER A 124 9.03 -18.06 -2.64
N GLN A 125 9.09 -17.63 -3.91
CA GLN A 125 8.11 -18.02 -4.93
C GLN A 125 8.41 -19.39 -5.53
N VAL A 126 9.68 -19.72 -5.80
CA VAL A 126 10.05 -20.85 -6.67
C VAL A 126 10.84 -21.97 -5.99
N ASN A 127 11.27 -21.80 -4.75
CA ASN A 127 12.09 -22.75 -4.02
C ASN A 127 11.35 -23.27 -2.78
N TYR A 128 11.18 -24.59 -2.72
CA TYR A 128 10.52 -25.27 -1.61
C TYR A 128 11.18 -24.99 -0.26
N GLY A 129 12.52 -25.06 -0.20
CA GLY A 129 13.29 -24.84 1.02
C GLY A 129 13.12 -23.42 1.57
N ALA A 130 13.07 -22.41 0.70
CA ALA A 130 12.83 -21.02 1.12
C ALA A 130 11.41 -20.82 1.70
N CYS A 131 10.38 -21.39 1.07
CA CYS A 131 9.01 -21.36 1.60
C CYS A 131 8.93 -22.06 2.97
N ARG A 132 9.50 -23.27 3.08
CA ARG A 132 9.56 -24.05 4.32
C ARG A 132 10.28 -23.32 5.43
N ALA A 133 11.48 -22.80 5.18
CA ALA A 133 12.28 -22.10 6.16
C ALA A 133 11.52 -20.90 6.75
N GLY A 134 10.84 -20.11 5.91
CA GLY A 134 10.04 -18.99 6.37
C GLY A 134 8.87 -19.39 7.29
N LEU A 135 8.18 -20.51 7.00
CA LEU A 135 7.09 -20.99 7.85
C LEU A 135 7.59 -21.54 9.18
N ILE A 136 8.72 -22.24 9.15
CA ILE A 136 9.35 -22.77 10.37
C ILE A 136 9.82 -21.63 11.26
N TRP A 137 10.48 -20.61 10.69
CA TRP A 137 10.86 -19.40 11.45
C TRP A 137 9.66 -18.73 12.10
N GLN A 138 8.54 -18.60 11.39
CA GLN A 138 7.32 -18.06 11.98
C GLN A 138 6.82 -18.91 13.16
N LYS A 139 6.79 -20.24 13.05
CA LYS A 139 6.44 -21.12 14.18
C LYS A 139 7.41 -20.98 15.35
N LEU A 140 8.71 -20.86 15.10
CA LEU A 140 9.70 -20.66 16.16
C LEU A 140 9.49 -19.32 16.88
N VAL A 141 9.28 -18.23 16.13
CA VAL A 141 8.97 -16.91 16.71
C VAL A 141 7.66 -16.94 17.49
N ARG A 142 6.65 -17.68 17.02
CA ARG A 142 5.41 -17.90 17.77
C ARG A 142 5.65 -18.57 19.12
N ARG A 143 6.47 -19.62 19.16
CA ARG A 143 6.83 -20.30 20.41
C ARG A 143 7.62 -19.39 21.35
N ALA A 144 8.55 -18.61 20.80
CA ALA A 144 9.29 -17.62 21.57
C ALA A 144 8.40 -16.49 22.10
N GLY A 145 7.25 -16.24 21.46
CA GLY A 145 6.24 -15.31 21.92
C GLY A 145 5.68 -15.62 23.31
N ILE A 146 5.71 -16.89 23.75
CA ILE A 146 5.38 -17.27 25.14
C ILE A 146 6.33 -16.57 26.12
N ILE A 147 7.62 -16.52 25.78
CA ILE A 147 8.66 -15.97 26.66
C ILE A 147 8.57 -14.44 26.71
N LYS A 148 8.44 -13.78 25.55
CA LYS A 148 8.43 -12.31 25.46
C LYS A 148 7.07 -11.69 25.81
N PHE A 149 5.97 -12.31 25.42
CA PHE A 149 4.61 -11.76 25.54
C PHE A 149 3.68 -12.56 26.46
N GLY A 150 4.14 -13.68 27.02
CA GLY A 150 3.31 -14.54 27.87
C GLY A 150 2.28 -15.38 27.12
N ARG A 151 2.23 -15.31 25.77
CA ARG A 151 1.23 -16.02 24.95
C ARG A 151 1.71 -16.31 23.53
N GLU A 152 1.28 -17.45 22.99
CA GLU A 152 1.54 -17.78 21.58
C GLU A 152 0.68 -16.96 20.61
N THR A 153 -0.50 -16.51 21.03
CA THR A 153 -1.45 -15.76 20.19
C THR A 153 -0.93 -14.40 19.75
N ALA A 154 0.22 -13.97 20.26
CA ALA A 154 0.94 -12.76 19.84
C ALA A 154 1.51 -12.88 18.41
N VAL A 155 1.64 -14.08 17.88
CA VAL A 155 2.14 -14.34 16.52
C VAL A 155 1.19 -15.31 15.86
N LYS A 156 0.65 -14.99 14.68
CA LYS A 156 -0.26 -15.90 13.98
C LYS A 156 0.39 -17.26 13.67
N ASP A 157 -0.38 -18.34 13.69
CA ASP A 157 0.16 -19.67 13.40
C ASP A 157 0.35 -19.94 11.90
N ALA A 158 1.22 -20.90 11.59
CA ALA A 158 1.52 -21.41 10.25
C ALA A 158 1.26 -22.92 10.20
N TYR A 159 0.42 -23.37 9.26
CA TYR A 159 -0.04 -24.76 9.23
C TYR A 159 0.64 -25.59 8.16
N ALA A 160 0.71 -25.11 6.91
CA ALA A 160 1.27 -25.87 5.80
C ALA A 160 1.80 -24.99 4.66
N SER A 161 2.68 -25.57 3.83
CA SER A 161 3.14 -25.04 2.54
C SER A 161 2.56 -25.84 1.39
N PHE A 162 2.38 -25.24 0.22
CA PHE A 162 1.95 -25.92 -1.02
C PHE A 162 2.54 -25.28 -2.27
N TRP A 163 2.46 -25.97 -3.40
CA TRP A 163 2.77 -25.42 -4.73
C TRP A 163 1.49 -25.14 -5.51
N ASP A 164 1.30 -23.90 -5.98
CA ASP A 164 0.23 -23.55 -6.89
C ASP A 164 0.71 -23.64 -8.34
N ALA A 165 0.28 -24.68 -9.04
CA ALA A 165 0.62 -24.92 -10.44
C ALA A 165 -0.07 -23.97 -11.44
N ASN A 166 -1.16 -23.29 -11.07
CA ASN A 166 -1.81 -22.31 -11.95
C ASN A 166 -1.07 -20.97 -11.91
N LEU A 167 -0.62 -20.55 -10.73
CA LEU A 167 0.12 -19.29 -10.54
C LEU A 167 1.64 -19.45 -10.64
N ASN A 168 2.16 -20.68 -10.60
CA ASN A 168 3.59 -21.01 -10.52
C ASN A 168 4.29 -20.34 -9.34
N ALA A 169 3.73 -20.58 -8.16
CA ALA A 169 4.28 -20.03 -6.93
C ALA A 169 4.00 -20.97 -5.76
N TYR A 170 4.95 -21.02 -4.83
CA TYR A 170 4.69 -21.56 -3.51
C TYR A 170 3.65 -20.69 -2.79
N GLY A 171 2.84 -21.36 -1.98
CA GLY A 171 1.86 -20.77 -1.11
C GLY A 171 1.92 -21.35 0.30
N GLU A 172 1.24 -20.66 1.19
CA GLU A 172 1.28 -20.84 2.63
C GLU A 172 -0.14 -20.82 3.19
N ILE A 173 -0.46 -21.77 4.05
CA ILE A 173 -1.71 -21.84 4.82
C ILE A 173 -1.39 -21.42 6.25
N THR A 174 -1.97 -20.31 6.68
CA THR A 174 -1.75 -19.71 8.01
C THR A 174 -3.06 -19.46 8.74
N GLU A 175 -2.99 -19.23 10.04
CA GLU A 175 -4.12 -18.83 10.88
C GLU A 175 -4.86 -17.63 10.26
N TRP A 176 -6.18 -17.78 10.12
CA TRP A 176 -7.05 -16.64 9.92
C TRP A 176 -7.25 -15.95 11.27
N VAL A 177 -6.73 -14.72 11.39
CA VAL A 177 -6.86 -13.92 12.61
C VAL A 177 -8.04 -12.98 12.41
N GLU A 178 -9.09 -13.17 13.22
CA GLU A 178 -10.16 -12.17 13.31
C GLU A 178 -9.63 -10.99 14.11
N GLY A 179 -9.58 -9.84 13.47
CA GLY A 179 -9.05 -8.65 14.10
C GLY A 179 -9.26 -7.40 13.27
N ARG A 180 -8.84 -6.29 13.87
CA ARG A 180 -8.87 -4.97 13.25
C ARG A 180 -7.49 -4.33 13.29
N MET A 181 -7.33 -3.28 12.49
CA MET A 181 -6.23 -2.34 12.70
C MET A 181 -6.45 -1.54 14.00
N TRP A 182 -5.39 -0.88 14.45
CA TRP A 182 -5.45 0.14 15.50
C TRP A 182 -6.28 1.36 15.09
N HIS A 183 -6.86 2.04 16.07
CA HIS A 183 -7.69 3.22 15.86
C HIS A 183 -6.86 4.50 15.68
N LEU A 184 -7.46 5.46 14.98
CA LEU A 184 -7.01 6.85 14.99
C LEU A 184 -7.55 7.53 16.26
N GLU A 185 -6.66 7.69 17.23
CA GLU A 185 -6.95 8.19 18.58
C GLU A 185 -6.84 9.71 18.65
N ALA A 186 -7.87 10.34 19.20
CA ALA A 186 -7.89 11.76 19.51
C ALA A 186 -7.03 12.02 20.75
N ASP A 187 -5.94 12.75 20.58
CA ASP A 187 -4.96 12.99 21.63
C ASP A 187 -4.75 14.49 21.85
N ASP A 188 -5.36 14.95 22.92
CA ASP A 188 -5.26 16.32 23.41
C ASP A 188 -3.83 16.66 23.86
N ASP A 189 -2.99 15.69 24.23
CA ASP A 189 -1.59 15.94 24.60
C ASP A 189 -0.66 14.97 23.88
N ILE A 190 -0.63 15.13 22.56
CA ILE A 190 0.22 14.37 21.64
C ILE A 190 1.69 14.34 22.06
N THR A 191 2.14 15.27 22.89
CA THR A 191 3.54 15.33 23.31
C THR A 191 3.91 14.19 24.25
N ARG A 192 2.99 13.74 25.10
CA ARG A 192 3.18 12.61 26.02
C ARG A 192 3.46 11.31 25.29
N ARG A 193 2.79 11.08 24.15
CA ARG A 193 3.00 9.88 23.33
C ARG A 193 4.44 9.79 22.78
N PHE A 194 5.19 10.90 22.70
CA PHE A 194 6.59 10.84 22.25
C PHE A 194 7.48 10.15 23.28
N ASP A 195 7.08 10.11 24.55
CA ASP A 195 7.65 9.24 25.59
C ASP A 195 6.92 7.89 25.68
N TRP A 196 6.60 7.32 24.51
CA TRP A 196 5.98 6.01 24.36
C TRP A 196 6.68 4.88 25.14
N LYS A 197 7.93 5.04 25.57
CA LYS A 197 8.63 4.01 26.35
C LYS A 197 8.13 3.96 27.79
N ASN A 198 7.87 5.11 28.41
CA ASN A 198 7.65 5.20 29.85
C ASN A 198 6.24 5.66 30.23
N VAL A 199 5.52 6.35 29.33
CA VAL A 199 4.18 6.88 29.62
C VAL A 199 3.18 5.77 29.99
N ASP A 200 2.40 5.94 31.05
CA ASP A 200 1.30 4.99 31.33
C ASP A 200 0.26 5.08 30.19
N LEU A 201 -0.28 3.93 29.77
CA LEU A 201 -1.34 3.89 28.76
C LEU A 201 -2.58 4.68 29.23
N MET A 202 -2.82 4.77 30.54
CA MET A 202 -3.92 5.55 31.11
C MET A 202 -3.66 7.07 31.11
N GLU A 203 -2.40 7.50 30.94
CA GLU A 203 -1.98 8.91 31.00
C GLU A 203 -1.83 9.58 29.62
N THR A 204 -1.95 8.80 28.55
CA THR A 204 -1.85 9.24 27.15
C THR A 204 -3.22 9.21 26.47
N GLY A 205 -3.50 10.18 25.60
CA GLY A 205 -4.69 10.15 24.74
C GLY A 205 -4.57 9.18 23.56
N SER A 206 -3.39 8.59 23.35
CA SER A 206 -3.12 7.59 22.31
C SER A 206 -2.65 6.22 22.87
N PRO A 207 -3.46 5.51 23.67
CA PRO A 207 -3.05 4.23 24.26
C PRO A 207 -2.78 3.13 23.22
N GLU A 208 -3.62 2.94 22.19
CA GLU A 208 -3.39 1.92 21.16
C GLU A 208 -2.13 2.24 20.34
N PHE A 209 -1.83 3.53 20.10
CA PHE A 209 -0.61 3.91 19.42
C PHE A 209 0.65 3.51 20.21
N VAL A 210 0.66 3.82 21.50
CA VAL A 210 1.79 3.55 22.39
C VAL A 210 1.95 2.04 22.59
N ASP A 211 0.86 1.33 22.84
CA ASP A 211 0.85 -0.13 23.03
C ASP A 211 1.36 -0.85 21.78
N LYS A 212 0.85 -0.48 20.59
CA LYS A 212 1.33 -1.05 19.33
C LYS A 212 2.81 -0.78 19.08
N ARG A 213 3.28 0.41 19.40
CA ARG A 213 4.70 0.76 19.25
C ARG A 213 5.60 -0.04 20.20
N ARG A 214 5.15 -0.28 21.43
CA ARG A 214 5.84 -1.14 22.40
C ARG A 214 5.88 -2.58 21.92
N PHE A 215 4.73 -3.14 21.55
CA PHE A 215 4.64 -4.49 21.00
C PHE A 215 5.56 -4.69 19.80
N MET A 216 5.57 -3.75 18.85
CA MET A 216 6.44 -3.82 17.67
C MET A 216 7.93 -3.71 18.03
N ARG A 217 8.31 -2.87 19.01
CA ARG A 217 9.69 -2.85 19.55
C ARG A 217 10.04 -4.21 20.14
N ASP A 218 9.17 -4.78 20.95
CA ASP A 218 9.42 -6.05 21.64
C ASP A 218 9.49 -7.22 20.66
N MET A 219 8.73 -7.18 19.56
CA MET A 219 8.85 -8.11 18.42
C MET A 219 10.21 -7.98 17.73
N VAL A 220 10.70 -6.75 17.50
CA VAL A 220 12.02 -6.50 16.92
C VAL A 220 13.13 -7.04 17.84
N GLU A 221 13.03 -6.79 19.14
CA GLU A 221 13.96 -7.31 20.14
C GLU A 221 13.96 -8.84 20.17
N LEU A 222 12.79 -9.47 20.23
CA LEU A 222 12.65 -10.93 20.20
C LEU A 222 13.30 -11.51 18.95
N MET A 223 13.04 -10.94 17.78
CA MET A 223 13.65 -11.39 16.54
C MET A 223 15.16 -11.19 16.54
N HIS A 224 15.69 -10.10 17.11
CA HIS A 224 17.13 -9.94 17.27
C HIS A 224 17.74 -10.96 18.22
N GLU A 225 17.10 -11.23 19.37
CA GLU A 225 17.56 -12.22 20.36
C GLU A 225 17.59 -13.63 19.78
N MET A 226 16.60 -13.99 18.95
CA MET A 226 16.51 -15.28 18.27
C MET A 226 17.42 -15.45 17.04
N GLY A 227 18.15 -14.42 16.61
CA GLY A 227 18.96 -14.49 15.40
C GLY A 227 18.19 -14.26 14.10
N ALA A 228 17.07 -13.54 14.13
CA ALA A 228 16.23 -13.22 12.98
C ALA A 228 16.22 -11.70 12.62
N PRO A 229 17.37 -11.00 12.52
CA PRO A 229 17.43 -9.55 12.37
C PRO A 229 16.76 -9.03 11.10
N GLU A 230 16.80 -9.79 10.00
CA GLU A 230 16.22 -9.35 8.74
C GLU A 230 14.70 -9.56 8.68
N PHE A 231 14.15 -10.49 9.47
CA PHE A 231 12.71 -10.59 9.72
C PHE A 231 12.21 -9.42 10.59
N ALA A 232 13.03 -8.97 11.55
CA ALA A 232 12.69 -7.86 12.46
C ALA A 232 12.28 -6.59 11.72
N ARG A 233 12.83 -6.37 10.51
CA ARG A 233 12.44 -5.30 9.60
C ARG A 233 10.93 -5.21 9.35
N GLN A 234 10.20 -6.32 9.32
CA GLN A 234 8.74 -6.31 9.12
C GLN A 234 7.98 -5.64 10.27
N TYR A 235 8.64 -5.44 11.41
CA TYR A 235 8.09 -4.85 12.63
C TYR A 235 8.84 -3.58 13.05
N GLU A 236 9.85 -3.15 12.29
CA GLU A 236 10.59 -1.91 12.55
C GLU A 236 9.71 -0.68 12.33
N TRP A 237 9.40 0.04 13.40
CA TRP A 237 8.49 1.19 13.39
C TRP A 237 8.90 2.27 12.37
N SER A 238 10.21 2.51 12.27
CA SER A 238 10.82 3.54 11.42
C SER A 238 10.71 3.28 9.92
N THR A 239 10.24 2.09 9.52
CA THR A 239 9.96 1.78 8.11
C THR A 239 8.67 2.43 7.60
N MET A 240 7.81 2.93 8.50
CA MET A 240 6.52 3.59 8.21
C MET A 240 5.46 2.71 7.51
N LYS A 241 5.81 1.46 7.15
CA LYS A 241 4.96 0.49 6.43
C LYS A 241 4.78 -0.84 7.19
N SER A 242 5.40 -0.99 8.34
CA SER A 242 5.38 -2.21 9.16
C SER A 242 4.14 -2.30 10.05
N GLN A 243 3.47 -1.18 10.32
CA GLN A 243 2.33 -1.10 11.23
C GLN A 243 1.16 -2.00 10.79
N PRO A 244 0.83 -2.14 9.49
CA PRO A 244 -0.18 -3.10 9.04
C PRO A 244 0.15 -4.58 9.33
N ASN A 245 1.41 -4.93 9.59
CA ASN A 245 1.81 -6.31 9.92
C ASN A 245 1.42 -6.71 11.35
N CYS A 246 0.82 -5.81 12.12
CA CYS A 246 0.34 -6.07 13.47
C CYS A 246 -1.13 -5.64 13.61
N MET A 247 -2.00 -6.58 13.97
CA MET A 247 -3.44 -6.38 14.14
C MET A 247 -3.85 -6.57 15.59
N LYS A 248 -4.92 -5.91 16.01
CA LYS A 248 -5.56 -6.15 17.31
C LYS A 248 -6.60 -7.26 17.14
N ARG A 249 -6.45 -8.36 17.89
CA ARG A 249 -7.35 -9.51 17.83
C ARG A 249 -8.72 -9.16 18.38
N THR A 250 -9.75 -9.77 17.81
CA THR A 250 -11.13 -9.68 18.30
C THR A 250 -11.71 -11.05 18.66
N ASP A 251 -10.97 -12.12 18.39
CA ASP A 251 -11.33 -13.51 18.68
C ASP A 251 -10.77 -14.03 20.02
N THR A 252 -9.94 -13.25 20.71
CA THR A 252 -9.36 -13.61 22.00
C THR A 252 -9.87 -12.69 23.11
N GLU A 253 -10.07 -13.23 24.32
CA GLU A 253 -10.57 -12.46 25.48
C GLU A 253 -9.66 -11.28 25.86
N ASP A 254 -8.34 -11.42 25.64
CA ASP A 254 -7.37 -10.36 25.88
C ASP A 254 -7.38 -9.27 24.79
N GLY A 255 -8.00 -9.52 23.63
CA GLY A 255 -7.98 -8.64 22.47
C GLY A 255 -6.58 -8.20 22.05
N GLY A 256 -5.55 -9.02 22.34
CA GLY A 256 -4.16 -8.62 22.28
C GLY A 256 -3.65 -8.38 20.85
N LEU A 257 -2.53 -7.66 20.74
CA LEU A 257 -1.85 -7.43 19.46
C LEU A 257 -1.26 -8.73 18.88
N CYS A 258 -1.35 -8.91 17.57
CA CYS A 258 -0.89 -10.11 16.87
C CYS A 258 -0.07 -9.74 15.63
N ALA A 259 1.11 -10.32 15.53
CA ALA A 259 2.00 -10.25 14.38
C ALA A 259 1.50 -11.19 13.26
N ILE A 260 1.24 -10.63 12.07
CA ILE A 260 0.53 -11.32 10.98
C ILE A 260 1.29 -11.47 9.65
N ASP A 261 2.44 -10.82 9.44
CA ASP A 261 3.24 -11.01 8.21
C ASP A 261 4.73 -11.25 8.50
N PHE A 262 5.26 -12.31 7.92
CA PHE A 262 6.63 -12.79 8.10
C PHE A 262 7.35 -12.96 6.75
N ARG A 263 6.83 -12.39 5.65
CA ARG A 263 7.47 -12.48 4.34
C ARG A 263 7.94 -11.13 3.85
N ALA A 264 9.25 -10.98 3.74
CA ALA A 264 9.84 -9.82 3.08
C ALA A 264 9.53 -9.86 1.58
N GLY A 265 8.91 -8.80 1.06
CA GLY A 265 8.61 -8.69 -0.36
C GLY A 265 9.72 -8.12 -1.22
N LEU A 266 10.74 -7.48 -0.65
CA LEU A 266 11.78 -6.75 -1.38
C LEU A 266 13.14 -6.88 -0.69
N ALA A 267 14.16 -7.24 -1.49
CA ALA A 267 15.57 -7.19 -1.08
C ALA A 267 16.03 -5.73 -0.93
N LEU A 268 16.84 -5.47 0.10
CA LEU A 268 17.46 -4.17 0.32
C LEU A 268 18.82 -4.11 -0.35
N LEU A 269 18.93 -3.28 -1.38
CA LEU A 269 20.18 -2.94 -2.02
C LEU A 269 20.81 -1.72 -1.32
N PRO A 270 22.15 -1.59 -1.27
CA PRO A 270 22.84 -0.49 -0.59
C PRO A 270 22.38 0.91 -1.00
N TRP A 271 21.98 1.06 -2.27
CA TRP A 271 21.60 2.34 -2.88
C TRP A 271 20.09 2.52 -3.05
N LEU A 272 19.28 1.57 -2.58
CA LEU A 272 17.82 1.60 -2.75
C LEU A 272 17.08 1.42 -1.41
N PRO A 273 17.19 2.38 -0.48
CA PRO A 273 16.37 2.40 0.73
C PRO A 273 14.91 2.64 0.35
N MET A 274 14.01 1.76 0.79
CA MET A 274 12.58 1.86 0.50
C MET A 274 11.80 2.60 1.59
N SER A 275 12.46 2.98 2.68
CA SER A 275 11.91 3.70 3.82
C SER A 275 13.03 4.30 4.69
N PRO A 276 12.74 5.26 5.59
CA PRO A 276 13.74 5.83 6.49
C PRO A 276 14.46 4.79 7.37
N GLY A 277 13.73 3.81 7.90
CA GLY A 277 14.30 2.71 8.68
C GLY A 277 15.28 1.83 7.91
N ASP A 278 15.13 1.73 6.58
CA ASP A 278 16.00 0.90 5.75
C ASP A 278 17.44 1.43 5.70
N PHE A 279 17.66 2.74 5.88
CA PHE A 279 19.02 3.30 5.94
C PHE A 279 19.83 2.70 7.08
N LYS A 280 19.25 2.66 8.29
CA LYS A 280 19.90 2.05 9.45
C LYS A 280 20.19 0.57 9.20
N LEU A 281 19.24 -0.16 8.63
CA LEU A 281 19.40 -1.59 8.33
C LEU A 281 20.50 -1.86 7.29
N ILE A 282 20.61 -1.00 6.27
CA ILE A 282 21.68 -1.08 5.28
C ILE A 282 23.04 -0.78 5.94
N LEU A 283 23.13 0.26 6.76
CA LEU A 283 24.37 0.59 7.47
C LEU A 283 24.79 -0.52 8.44
N ASP A 284 23.87 -1.04 9.24
CA ASP A 284 24.13 -2.18 10.14
C ASP A 284 24.54 -3.44 9.34
N GLY A 285 23.92 -3.65 8.18
CA GLY A 285 24.31 -4.70 7.23
C GLY A 285 25.75 -4.57 6.78
N LEU A 286 26.13 -3.39 6.27
CA LEU A 286 27.46 -3.12 5.74
C LEU A 286 28.56 -3.17 6.80
N PHE A 287 28.31 -2.54 7.95
CA PHE A 287 29.35 -2.30 8.96
C PHE A 287 29.39 -3.34 10.09
N LYS A 288 28.26 -3.97 10.44
CA LYS A 288 28.20 -4.96 11.53
C LYS A 288 28.10 -6.40 11.03
N ARG A 289 27.28 -6.64 10.00
CA ARG A 289 27.09 -7.98 9.42
C ARG A 289 28.01 -8.27 8.24
N HIS A 290 28.70 -7.24 7.72
CA HIS A 290 29.53 -7.32 6.52
C HIS A 290 28.80 -7.87 5.28
N THR A 291 27.50 -7.55 5.16
CA THR A 291 26.65 -7.95 4.05
C THR A 291 26.21 -6.76 3.23
N LEU A 292 26.37 -6.84 1.90
CA LEU A 292 25.97 -5.77 0.98
C LEU A 292 24.44 -5.70 0.83
N VAL A 293 23.76 -6.83 0.88
CA VAL A 293 22.32 -6.93 0.64
C VAL A 293 21.65 -7.61 1.82
N GLN A 294 20.51 -7.05 2.25
CA GLN A 294 19.69 -7.59 3.32
C GLN A 294 18.41 -8.21 2.73
N PHE A 295 18.21 -9.51 2.94
CA PHE A 295 16.96 -10.21 2.64
C PHE A 295 16.88 -11.59 3.32
N ASP A 296 15.98 -11.69 4.31
CA ASP A 296 15.52 -12.94 4.92
C ASP A 296 16.62 -13.79 5.61
N ARG A 297 17.82 -13.24 5.83
CA ARG A 297 18.95 -13.95 6.45
C ARG A 297 18.79 -13.99 7.97
N CYS A 298 18.98 -15.19 8.51
CA CYS A 298 18.97 -15.45 9.94
C CYS A 298 20.29 -16.09 10.36
N ASP A 299 20.65 -15.87 11.63
CA ASP A 299 21.77 -16.44 12.33
C ASP A 299 21.29 -17.69 13.07
N LEU A 300 21.64 -18.86 12.53
CA LEU A 300 21.24 -20.15 13.10
C LEU A 300 22.01 -20.46 14.39
N ASP A 301 23.23 -19.95 14.56
CA ASP A 301 24.02 -20.19 15.78
C ASP A 301 23.42 -19.40 16.94
N GLN A 302 23.00 -18.16 16.69
CA GLN A 302 22.28 -17.36 17.68
C GLN A 302 20.92 -17.96 18.02
N MET A 303 20.20 -18.49 17.02
CA MET A 303 18.94 -19.21 17.25
C MET A 303 19.15 -20.42 18.17
N GLU A 304 20.20 -21.22 17.92
CA GLU A 304 20.55 -22.37 18.76
C GLU A 304 20.85 -21.96 20.19
N ALA A 305 21.65 -20.90 20.37
CA ALA A 305 21.94 -20.37 21.70
C ALA A 305 20.66 -19.93 22.43
N TYR A 306 19.74 -19.25 21.73
CA TYR A 306 18.45 -18.84 22.29
C TYR A 306 17.58 -20.04 22.70
N ILE A 307 17.52 -21.07 21.86
CA ILE A 307 16.76 -22.30 22.12
C ILE A 307 17.33 -23.06 23.31
N VAL A 308 18.66 -23.15 23.43
CA VAL A 308 19.33 -23.80 24.57
C VAL A 308 19.03 -23.06 25.87
N ALA A 309 19.04 -21.72 25.84
CA ALA A 309 18.69 -20.90 27.01
C ALA A 309 17.23 -21.07 27.48
N HIS A 310 16.34 -21.55 26.60
CA HIS A 310 14.91 -21.71 26.86
C HIS A 310 14.40 -23.13 26.53
N SER A 311 15.20 -24.15 26.86
CA SER A 311 15.00 -25.53 26.38
C SER A 311 13.60 -26.10 26.64
N ASP A 312 12.98 -25.75 27.76
CA ASP A 312 11.66 -26.26 28.16
C ASP A 312 10.56 -25.83 27.18
N THR A 313 10.65 -24.62 26.64
CA THR A 313 9.67 -24.07 25.69
C THR A 313 9.80 -24.67 24.29
N PHE A 314 10.97 -25.20 23.92
CA PHE A 314 11.28 -25.68 22.55
C PHE A 314 11.47 -27.19 22.43
N LYS A 315 11.20 -27.97 23.49
CA LYS A 315 11.48 -29.41 23.54
C LYS A 315 10.75 -30.22 22.46
N ASP A 316 9.49 -29.88 22.18
CA ASP A 316 8.61 -30.54 21.21
C ASP A 316 8.87 -30.13 19.76
N VAL A 317 9.61 -29.04 19.51
CA VAL A 317 9.88 -28.50 18.17
C VAL A 317 11.30 -28.77 17.66
N GLN A 318 12.09 -29.59 18.36
CA GLN A 318 13.43 -30.00 17.93
C GLN A 318 13.49 -30.62 16.51
N PRO A 319 12.57 -31.50 16.09
CA PRO A 319 12.56 -32.02 14.72
C PRO A 319 12.42 -30.92 13.66
N MET A 320 11.62 -29.89 13.96
CA MET A 320 11.38 -28.75 13.09
C MET A 320 12.63 -27.87 12.95
N ILE A 321 13.40 -27.71 14.02
CA ILE A 321 14.70 -27.00 14.00
C ILE A 321 15.72 -27.75 13.13
N GLY A 322 15.75 -29.09 13.22
CA GLY A 322 16.58 -29.92 12.35
C GLY A 322 16.23 -29.75 10.87
N GLU A 323 14.93 -29.73 10.54
CA GLU A 323 14.47 -29.45 9.17
C GLU A 323 14.91 -28.06 8.71
N LEU A 324 14.74 -27.03 9.55
CA LEU A 324 15.12 -25.65 9.22
C LEU A 324 16.58 -25.56 8.78
N LYS A 325 17.53 -26.11 9.56
CA LYS A 325 18.96 -26.04 9.23
C LYS A 325 19.26 -26.68 7.88
N ILE A 326 18.64 -27.82 7.59
CA ILE A 326 18.83 -28.55 6.33
C ILE A 326 18.26 -27.74 5.15
N ARG A 327 17.00 -27.29 5.27
CA ARG A 327 16.31 -26.56 4.20
C ARG A 327 16.92 -25.19 3.97
N ASP A 328 17.31 -24.49 5.04
CA ASP A 328 17.91 -23.17 4.96
C ASP A 328 19.24 -23.20 4.20
N ARG A 329 20.13 -24.10 4.63
CA ARG A 329 21.41 -24.31 3.95
C ARG A 329 21.22 -24.69 2.48
N ALA A 330 20.30 -25.61 2.19
CA ALA A 330 20.05 -26.06 0.82
C ALA A 330 19.59 -24.92 -0.09
N TYR A 331 18.62 -24.10 0.35
CA TYR A 331 18.13 -23.00 -0.50
C TYR A 331 19.16 -21.87 -0.65
N ARG A 332 19.95 -21.57 0.39
CA ARG A 332 20.99 -20.51 0.31
C ARG A 332 22.14 -20.90 -0.62
N ARG A 333 22.43 -22.20 -0.74
CA ARG A 333 23.42 -22.73 -1.70
C ARG A 333 22.87 -22.86 -3.11
N SER A 334 21.56 -22.74 -3.29
CA SER A 334 20.89 -22.85 -4.59
C SER A 334 20.92 -21.54 -5.40
N LEU A 335 21.59 -20.50 -4.90
CA LEU A 335 21.68 -19.17 -5.50
C LEU A 335 23.14 -18.77 -5.70
N PRO A 336 23.50 -18.05 -6.79
CA PRO A 336 24.84 -17.52 -6.97
C PRO A 336 25.29 -16.65 -5.79
N ASP A 337 24.40 -15.78 -5.31
CA ASP A 337 24.58 -14.89 -4.16
C ASP A 337 26.02 -14.38 -4.01
N LEU A 338 26.46 -13.60 -5.00
CA LEU A 338 27.82 -13.04 -5.05
C LEU A 338 28.14 -12.20 -3.81
N THR A 339 27.11 -11.68 -3.13
CA THR A 339 27.27 -10.85 -1.95
C THR A 339 27.73 -11.63 -0.71
N HIS A 340 27.40 -12.93 -0.63
CA HIS A 340 27.78 -13.79 0.49
C HIS A 340 28.77 -14.89 0.09
N HIS A 341 28.59 -15.50 -1.08
CA HIS A 341 29.51 -16.52 -1.57
C HIS A 341 30.77 -15.91 -2.21
N GLY A 342 30.74 -14.62 -2.57
CA GLY A 342 31.84 -13.96 -3.26
C GLY A 342 32.16 -14.67 -4.57
N VAL A 343 33.45 -14.96 -4.79
CA VAL A 343 33.93 -15.69 -5.97
C VAL A 343 33.87 -17.21 -5.83
N ARG A 344 33.44 -17.76 -4.68
CA ARG A 344 33.40 -19.21 -4.43
C ARG A 344 32.68 -20.03 -5.51
N PRO A 345 31.54 -19.60 -6.09
CA PRO A 345 30.85 -20.37 -7.12
C PRO A 345 31.69 -20.63 -8.38
N THR A 346 32.83 -19.94 -8.55
CA THR A 346 33.75 -20.14 -9.68
C THR A 346 34.71 -21.32 -9.50
N PHE A 347 35.01 -21.73 -8.26
CA PHE A 347 35.98 -22.79 -7.96
C PHE A 347 35.46 -23.90 -7.02
N ASP A 348 34.44 -23.64 -6.21
CA ASP A 348 33.75 -24.64 -5.37
C ASP A 348 32.76 -25.43 -6.22
N LYS A 349 33.18 -26.63 -6.67
CA LYS A 349 32.40 -27.49 -7.58
C LYS A 349 31.08 -27.97 -6.98
N GLU A 350 31.04 -28.21 -5.67
CA GLU A 350 29.81 -28.62 -4.99
C GLU A 350 28.81 -27.47 -4.95
N LEU A 351 29.27 -26.28 -4.54
CA LEU A 351 28.43 -25.08 -4.57
C LEU A 351 27.96 -24.76 -5.98
N GLN A 352 28.83 -24.88 -6.98
CA GLN A 352 28.45 -24.66 -8.38
C GLN A 352 27.32 -25.59 -8.82
N LYS A 353 27.37 -26.88 -8.44
CA LYS A 353 26.32 -27.85 -8.73
C LYS A 353 25.00 -27.49 -8.05
N ASP A 354 25.05 -27.06 -6.79
CA ASP A 354 23.87 -26.64 -6.03
C ASP A 354 23.22 -25.40 -6.67
N VAL A 355 24.03 -24.40 -7.04
CA VAL A 355 23.59 -23.18 -7.73
C VAL A 355 22.96 -23.48 -9.08
N ILE A 356 23.59 -24.34 -9.89
CA ILE A 356 23.04 -24.74 -11.18
C ILE A 356 21.69 -25.44 -10.99
N THR A 357 21.60 -26.36 -10.03
CA THR A 357 20.38 -27.13 -9.75
C THR A 357 19.24 -26.19 -9.33
N GLY A 358 19.49 -25.30 -8.36
CA GLY A 358 18.49 -24.35 -7.88
C GLY A 358 18.02 -23.35 -8.95
N LEU A 359 18.94 -22.82 -9.76
CA LEU A 359 18.58 -21.94 -10.86
C LEU A 359 17.76 -22.66 -11.93
N VAL A 360 18.09 -23.92 -12.25
CA VAL A 360 17.33 -24.73 -13.21
C VAL A 360 15.92 -25.03 -12.69
N GLU A 361 15.76 -25.37 -11.41
CA GLU A 361 14.45 -25.53 -10.77
C GLU A 361 13.62 -24.24 -10.88
N GLY A 362 14.22 -23.10 -10.59
CA GLY A 362 13.57 -21.81 -10.74
C GLY A 362 13.18 -21.48 -12.19
N TYR A 363 13.99 -21.89 -13.18
CA TYR A 363 13.66 -21.73 -14.60
C TYR A 363 12.51 -22.64 -15.05
N LEU A 364 12.41 -23.86 -14.53
CA LEU A 364 11.27 -24.75 -14.73
C LEU A 364 10.01 -24.13 -14.13
N ALA A 365 10.10 -23.67 -12.88
CA ALA A 365 9.01 -23.02 -12.17
C ALA A 365 8.50 -21.75 -12.88
N ASP A 366 9.35 -21.01 -13.60
CA ASP A 366 8.93 -19.82 -14.38
C ASP A 366 8.53 -20.14 -15.84
N ASP A 367 8.35 -21.41 -16.22
CA ASP A 367 8.09 -21.91 -17.58
C ASP A 367 9.09 -21.40 -18.63
N LEU A 368 10.36 -21.20 -18.25
CA LEU A 368 11.41 -20.77 -19.18
C LEU A 368 11.96 -21.95 -20.00
N ILE A 369 11.92 -23.14 -19.42
CA ILE A 369 12.49 -24.36 -19.96
C ILE A 369 11.53 -25.54 -19.77
N ASP A 370 11.67 -26.57 -20.59
CA ASP A 370 11.05 -27.88 -20.35
C ASP A 370 12.00 -28.84 -19.62
N GLU A 371 11.48 -29.95 -19.10
CA GLU A 371 12.27 -30.92 -18.31
C GLU A 371 13.44 -31.50 -19.11
N ALA A 372 13.25 -31.73 -20.41
CA ALA A 372 14.30 -32.23 -21.29
C ALA A 372 15.45 -31.23 -21.48
N PHE A 373 15.16 -29.93 -21.48
CA PHE A 373 16.17 -28.88 -21.51
C PHE A 373 16.78 -28.62 -20.13
N ALA A 374 16.00 -28.76 -19.05
CA ALA A 374 16.49 -28.69 -17.68
C ALA A 374 17.61 -29.71 -17.42
N GLU A 375 17.44 -30.96 -17.84
CA GLU A 375 18.48 -31.99 -17.76
C GLU A 375 19.78 -31.61 -18.49
N LYS A 376 19.67 -30.88 -19.61
CA LYS A 376 20.84 -30.39 -20.35
C LYS A 376 21.53 -29.23 -19.62
N LEU A 377 20.77 -28.39 -18.90
CA LEU A 377 21.31 -27.28 -18.12
C LEU A 377 21.92 -27.75 -16.80
N ARG A 378 21.38 -28.81 -16.16
CA ARG A 378 21.93 -29.43 -14.94
C ARG A 378 23.36 -29.93 -15.12
N ARG A 379 23.75 -30.29 -16.36
CA ARG A 379 25.13 -30.66 -16.72
C ARG A 379 26.12 -29.48 -16.68
N GLY A 380 25.64 -28.25 -16.59
CA GLY A 380 26.46 -27.05 -16.49
C GLY A 380 27.19 -26.67 -17.79
N GLY A 381 28.35 -26.02 -17.63
CA GLY A 381 29.22 -25.57 -18.71
C GLY A 381 28.72 -24.34 -19.47
N LEU A 382 29.23 -24.14 -20.68
CA LEU A 382 28.99 -22.94 -21.49
C LEU A 382 27.50 -22.72 -21.79
N ARG A 383 26.74 -23.80 -22.03
CA ARG A 383 25.30 -23.70 -22.31
C ARG A 383 24.55 -23.07 -21.13
N PHE A 384 24.83 -23.52 -19.91
CA PHE A 384 24.24 -22.95 -18.72
C PHE A 384 24.63 -21.48 -18.55
N ALA A 385 25.92 -21.16 -18.68
CA ALA A 385 26.41 -19.79 -18.52
C ALA A 385 25.75 -18.82 -19.51
N LEU A 386 25.68 -19.18 -20.80
CA LEU A 386 25.00 -18.38 -21.81
C LEU A 386 23.50 -18.24 -21.52
N PHE A 387 22.83 -19.33 -21.15
CA PHE A 387 21.41 -19.29 -20.80
C PHE A 387 21.14 -18.39 -19.59
N HIS A 388 21.99 -18.43 -18.57
CA HIS A 388 21.88 -17.58 -17.40
C HIS A 388 22.12 -16.09 -17.73
N LEU A 389 23.18 -15.77 -18.49
CA LEU A 389 23.53 -14.41 -18.90
C LEU A 389 22.44 -13.75 -19.74
N LEU A 390 21.72 -14.51 -20.57
CA LEU A 390 20.54 -13.99 -21.29
C LEU A 390 19.47 -13.45 -20.34
N GLY A 391 19.42 -13.92 -19.09
CA GLY A 391 18.53 -13.39 -18.06
C GLY A 391 18.82 -11.95 -17.64
N ALA A 392 20.05 -11.46 -17.85
CA ALA A 392 20.44 -10.09 -17.54
C ALA A 392 19.88 -9.07 -18.56
N VAL A 393 19.48 -9.52 -19.75
CA VAL A 393 18.91 -8.65 -20.79
C VAL A 393 17.46 -8.28 -20.41
N PRO A 394 17.16 -7.01 -20.10
CA PRO A 394 15.82 -6.60 -19.69
C PRO A 394 14.80 -6.88 -20.78
N ILE A 395 13.60 -7.35 -20.39
CA ILE A 395 12.43 -7.59 -21.25
C ILE A 395 12.64 -8.74 -22.26
N LEU A 396 13.62 -8.64 -23.16
CA LEU A 396 13.90 -9.61 -24.22
C LEU A 396 14.53 -10.91 -23.71
N GLY A 397 15.30 -10.84 -22.62
CA GLY A 397 16.00 -12.01 -22.07
C GLY A 397 15.08 -13.17 -21.72
N LYS A 398 13.87 -12.88 -21.21
CA LYS A 398 12.85 -13.90 -20.94
C LYS A 398 12.39 -14.59 -22.21
N MET A 399 12.03 -13.80 -23.23
CA MET A 399 11.52 -14.32 -24.50
C MET A 399 12.56 -15.17 -25.23
N ILE A 400 13.83 -14.74 -25.25
CA ILE A 400 14.93 -15.49 -25.87
C ILE A 400 15.15 -16.82 -25.15
N ARG A 401 15.17 -16.81 -23.80
CA ARG A 401 15.29 -18.03 -23.00
C ARG A 401 14.13 -19.00 -23.24
N GLN A 402 12.90 -18.52 -23.27
CA GLN A 402 11.72 -19.35 -23.59
C GLN A 402 11.79 -19.95 -24.99
N ARG A 403 12.19 -19.16 -26.00
CA ARG A 403 12.40 -19.65 -27.36
C ARG A 403 13.48 -20.72 -27.45
N TRP A 404 14.53 -20.62 -26.63
CA TRP A 404 15.60 -21.62 -26.62
C TRP A 404 15.20 -22.88 -25.86
N GLY A 405 14.67 -22.72 -24.64
CA GLY A 405 14.51 -23.79 -23.67
C GLY A 405 13.14 -24.45 -23.59
N SER A 406 12.07 -23.83 -24.10
CA SER A 406 10.71 -24.38 -24.05
C SER A 406 10.24 -24.87 -25.43
N LYS A 407 9.99 -26.18 -25.55
CA LYS A 407 9.38 -26.76 -26.75
C LYS A 407 7.95 -26.26 -26.98
N ALA A 408 7.15 -26.16 -25.92
CA ALA A 408 5.78 -25.64 -25.99
C ALA A 408 5.76 -24.20 -26.53
N PHE A 409 6.64 -23.34 -26.01
CA PHE A 409 6.74 -21.95 -26.48
C PHE A 409 7.12 -21.86 -27.97
N ARG A 410 8.09 -22.67 -28.42
CA ARG A 410 8.46 -22.73 -29.84
C ARG A 410 7.30 -23.18 -30.73
N ARG A 411 6.57 -24.22 -30.32
CA ARG A 411 5.38 -24.69 -31.04
C ARG A 411 4.28 -23.65 -31.08
N HIS A 412 4.07 -22.92 -29.98
CA HIS A 412 3.11 -21.83 -29.90
C HIS A 412 3.42 -20.73 -30.91
N ILE A 413 4.66 -20.20 -30.90
CA ILE A 413 5.09 -19.16 -31.84
C ILE A 413 5.03 -19.64 -33.29
N PHE A 414 5.49 -20.87 -33.56
CA PHE A 414 5.40 -21.44 -34.90
C PHE A 414 3.95 -21.60 -35.36
N SER A 415 3.05 -22.06 -34.50
CA SER A 415 1.63 -22.24 -34.83
C SER A 415 0.92 -20.91 -35.03
N ILE A 416 1.27 -19.86 -34.27
CA ILE A 416 0.81 -18.49 -34.51
C ILE A 416 1.16 -18.01 -35.92
N LEU A 417 2.37 -18.31 -36.41
CA LEU A 417 2.84 -17.84 -37.71
C LEU A 417 2.35 -18.69 -38.89
N THR A 418 2.04 -19.97 -38.66
CA THR A 418 1.75 -20.94 -39.73
C THR A 418 0.29 -21.35 -39.84
N LYS A 419 -0.49 -21.26 -38.75
CA LYS A 419 -1.87 -21.76 -38.69
C LYS A 419 -2.84 -20.60 -38.40
N PRO A 420 -3.62 -20.13 -39.39
CA PRO A 420 -4.56 -19.01 -39.20
C PRO A 420 -5.61 -19.27 -38.10
N ALA A 421 -6.11 -20.50 -37.98
CA ALA A 421 -7.05 -20.88 -36.94
C ALA A 421 -6.44 -20.76 -35.53
N TYR A 422 -5.19 -21.20 -35.37
CA TYR A 422 -4.45 -21.09 -34.11
C TYR A 422 -4.17 -19.64 -33.75
N PHE A 423 -3.76 -18.82 -34.73
CA PHE A 423 -3.58 -17.38 -34.54
C PHE A 423 -4.86 -16.71 -34.01
N LYS A 424 -6.02 -17.02 -34.61
CA LYS A 424 -7.31 -16.49 -34.16
C LYS A 424 -7.64 -16.92 -32.73
N ALA A 425 -7.43 -18.19 -32.39
CA ALA A 425 -7.64 -18.71 -31.03
C ALA A 425 -6.71 -18.03 -30.02
N ALA A 426 -5.41 -17.91 -30.33
CA ALA A 426 -4.43 -17.25 -29.47
C ALA A 426 -4.75 -15.77 -29.24
N MET A 427 -5.17 -15.05 -30.28
CA MET A 427 -5.59 -13.65 -30.16
C MET A 427 -6.85 -13.51 -29.29
N LYS A 428 -7.83 -14.41 -29.46
CA LYS A 428 -9.05 -14.42 -28.64
C LYS A 428 -8.74 -14.71 -27.17
N ALA A 429 -7.93 -15.73 -26.90
CA ALA A 429 -7.52 -16.09 -25.54
C ALA A 429 -6.73 -14.97 -24.87
N ARG A 430 -5.79 -14.34 -25.59
CA ARG A 430 -5.02 -13.20 -25.07
C ARG A 430 -5.90 -11.99 -24.78
N ALA A 431 -6.84 -11.68 -25.67
CA ALA A 431 -7.80 -10.60 -25.46
C ALA A 431 -8.66 -10.88 -24.22
N ALA A 432 -9.22 -12.08 -24.10
CA ALA A 432 -10.02 -12.48 -22.94
C ALA A 432 -9.22 -12.37 -21.62
N HIS A 433 -7.97 -12.85 -21.62
CA HIS A 433 -7.09 -12.75 -20.46
C HIS A 433 -6.85 -11.29 -20.02
N ASP A 434 -6.48 -10.41 -20.95
CA ASP A 434 -6.20 -9.01 -20.64
C ASP A 434 -7.49 -8.22 -20.29
N LEU A 435 -8.65 -8.60 -20.84
CA LEU A 435 -9.95 -8.00 -20.55
C LEU A 435 -10.40 -8.21 -19.11
N ILE A 436 -10.02 -9.33 -18.47
CA ILE A 436 -10.27 -9.56 -17.04
C ILE A 436 -9.67 -8.43 -16.20
N GLY A 437 -8.42 -8.07 -16.45
CA GLY A 437 -7.75 -6.96 -15.76
C GLY A 437 -8.43 -5.61 -16.01
N TRP A 438 -8.90 -5.37 -17.24
CA TRP A 438 -9.65 -4.16 -17.59
C TRP A 438 -11.00 -4.08 -16.88
N HIS A 439 -11.74 -5.19 -16.82
CA HIS A 439 -13.02 -5.29 -16.12
C HIS A 439 -12.86 -5.09 -14.61
N ARG A 440 -11.88 -5.76 -13.99
CA ARG A 440 -11.53 -5.58 -12.56
C ARG A 440 -11.15 -4.13 -12.22
N ALA A 441 -10.41 -3.45 -13.10
CA ALA A 441 -10.07 -2.03 -12.93
C ALA A 441 -11.28 -1.08 -13.17
N GLY A 442 -12.37 -1.62 -13.71
CA GLY A 442 -13.54 -0.91 -14.20
C GLY A 442 -13.26 -0.09 -15.45
N ARG A 443 -12.21 -0.39 -16.21
CA ARG A 443 -11.85 0.34 -17.43
C ARG A 443 -12.96 0.26 -18.49
N ILE A 444 -13.65 -0.88 -18.53
CA ILE A 444 -14.78 -1.19 -19.42
C ILE A 444 -15.93 -1.80 -18.60
N ASP A 445 -17.13 -1.83 -19.18
CA ASP A 445 -18.29 -2.51 -18.60
C ASP A 445 -18.42 -3.96 -19.13
N GLU A 446 -19.38 -4.70 -18.60
CA GLU A 446 -19.62 -6.11 -18.97
C GLU A 446 -20.00 -6.26 -20.45
N ALA A 447 -20.95 -5.46 -20.92
CA ALA A 447 -21.40 -5.49 -22.32
C ALA A 447 -20.27 -5.20 -23.32
N ARG A 448 -19.38 -4.26 -23.02
CA ARG A 448 -18.20 -4.00 -23.87
C ARG A 448 -17.14 -5.07 -23.73
N SER A 449 -16.96 -5.66 -22.54
CA SER A 449 -16.05 -6.78 -22.33
C SER A 449 -16.40 -7.96 -23.24
N HIS A 450 -17.67 -8.35 -23.31
CA HIS A 450 -18.14 -9.38 -24.25
C HIS A 450 -17.85 -9.01 -25.71
N ARG A 451 -18.21 -7.79 -26.13
CA ARG A 451 -17.97 -7.34 -27.52
C ARG A 451 -16.49 -7.35 -27.90
N LEU A 452 -15.60 -6.95 -26.99
CA LEU A 452 -14.15 -6.95 -27.23
C LEU A 452 -13.58 -8.37 -27.22
N ALA A 453 -14.12 -9.27 -26.40
CA ALA A 453 -13.72 -10.68 -26.39
C ALA A 453 -14.10 -11.41 -27.69
N GLU A 454 -15.24 -11.05 -28.31
CA GLU A 454 -15.66 -11.58 -29.61
C GLU A 454 -14.86 -10.99 -30.78
N ARG A 455 -14.35 -9.77 -30.62
CA ARG A 455 -13.62 -9.02 -31.67
C ARG A 455 -12.21 -8.66 -31.20
N PRO A 456 -11.29 -9.65 -31.09
CA PRO A 456 -9.95 -9.43 -30.54
C PRO A 456 -9.15 -8.36 -31.30
N GLY A 457 -9.32 -8.24 -32.62
CA GLY A 457 -8.65 -7.18 -33.40
C GLY A 457 -8.99 -5.77 -32.90
N LEU A 458 -10.26 -5.51 -32.56
CA LEU A 458 -10.70 -4.24 -31.99
C LEU A 458 -10.09 -4.01 -30.61
N PHE A 459 -10.02 -5.06 -29.79
CA PHE A 459 -9.37 -5.01 -28.48
C PHE A 459 -7.90 -4.59 -28.58
N PHE A 460 -7.12 -5.17 -29.49
CA PHE A 460 -5.71 -4.83 -29.61
C PHE A 460 -5.48 -3.41 -30.15
N ILE A 461 -6.30 -2.95 -31.10
CA ILE A 461 -6.27 -1.56 -31.56
C ILE A 461 -6.54 -0.63 -30.37
N GLU A 462 -7.58 -0.91 -29.58
CA GLU A 462 -7.90 -0.11 -28.39
C GLU A 462 -6.76 -0.14 -27.37
N ARG A 463 -6.19 -1.33 -27.10
CA ARG A 463 -5.09 -1.52 -26.15
C ARG A 463 -3.85 -0.69 -26.49
N PHE A 464 -3.45 -0.68 -27.76
CA PHE A 464 -2.22 0.00 -28.20
C PHE A 464 -2.43 1.48 -28.60
N THR A 465 -3.66 1.99 -28.55
CA THR A 465 -3.96 3.41 -28.80
C THR A 465 -4.41 4.10 -27.51
N ILE A 466 -5.70 4.13 -27.24
CA ILE A 466 -6.30 4.79 -26.07
C ILE A 466 -6.12 3.99 -24.78
N GLY A 467 -5.86 2.69 -24.87
CA GLY A 467 -5.61 1.79 -23.73
C GLY A 467 -4.30 2.08 -22.99
N LEU A 468 -3.40 2.87 -23.57
CA LEU A 468 -2.20 3.37 -22.89
C LEU A 468 -2.52 4.53 -21.93
N LEU A 469 -3.68 5.16 -22.06
CA LEU A 469 -4.09 6.27 -21.20
C LEU A 469 -4.44 5.79 -19.79
N PRO A 470 -4.25 6.64 -18.76
CA PRO A 470 -4.82 6.42 -17.44
C PRO A 470 -6.32 6.09 -17.50
N ILE A 471 -6.80 5.27 -16.56
CA ILE A 471 -8.17 4.71 -16.58
C ILE A 471 -9.25 5.80 -16.77
N GLY A 472 -9.10 6.96 -16.13
CA GLY A 472 -10.06 8.07 -16.27
C GLY A 472 -10.14 8.63 -17.69
N LEU A 473 -8.98 8.84 -18.33
CA LEU A 473 -8.89 9.36 -19.70
C LEU A 473 -9.34 8.31 -20.72
N HIS A 474 -8.98 7.05 -20.52
CA HIS A 474 -9.48 5.96 -21.35
C HIS A 474 -11.01 5.89 -21.32
N ARG A 475 -11.63 5.94 -20.13
CA ARG A 475 -13.09 5.97 -19.99
C ARG A 475 -13.72 7.18 -20.69
N LEU A 476 -13.10 8.36 -20.59
CA LEU A 476 -13.57 9.57 -21.26
C LEU A 476 -13.57 9.41 -22.80
N CYS A 477 -12.52 8.83 -23.38
CA CYS A 477 -12.44 8.58 -24.82
C CYS A 477 -13.44 7.50 -25.27
N VAL A 478 -13.66 6.48 -24.45
CA VAL A 478 -14.45 5.29 -24.85
C VAL A 478 -15.95 5.46 -24.57
N ARG A 479 -16.30 6.19 -23.52
CA ARG A 479 -17.69 6.42 -23.07
C ARG A 479 -17.86 7.88 -22.64
N PRO A 480 -17.75 8.84 -23.57
CA PRO A 480 -17.79 10.26 -23.24
C PRO A 480 -19.11 10.66 -22.56
N MET A 481 -20.24 10.08 -22.97
CA MET A 481 -21.55 10.33 -22.34
C MET A 481 -21.60 9.89 -20.88
N ILE A 482 -21.03 8.74 -20.55
CA ILE A 482 -21.06 8.21 -19.16
C ILE A 482 -20.02 8.91 -18.29
N ALA A 483 -18.88 9.28 -18.88
CA ALA A 483 -17.93 10.17 -18.21
C ALA A 483 -18.57 11.54 -17.94
N TRP A 484 -19.33 12.08 -18.90
CA TRP A 484 -20.09 13.32 -18.76
C TRP A 484 -21.20 13.19 -17.72
N GLU A 485 -21.96 12.09 -17.70
CA GLU A 485 -22.93 11.80 -16.64
C GLU A 485 -22.25 11.71 -15.27
N GLY A 486 -21.04 11.16 -15.17
CA GLY A 486 -20.27 11.17 -13.93
C GLY A 486 -19.87 12.57 -13.49
N VAL A 487 -19.48 13.44 -14.43
CA VAL A 487 -19.19 14.86 -14.16
C VAL A 487 -20.46 15.61 -13.79
N ALA A 488 -21.55 15.41 -14.52
CA ALA A 488 -22.86 16.00 -14.26
C ALA A 488 -23.43 15.51 -12.92
N ALA A 489 -23.25 14.23 -12.58
CA ALA A 489 -23.63 13.66 -11.30
C ALA A 489 -22.76 14.23 -10.17
N PHE A 490 -21.47 14.50 -10.40
CA PHE A 490 -20.65 15.24 -9.44
C PHE A 490 -21.20 16.65 -9.20
N PHE A 491 -21.51 17.40 -10.26
CA PHE A 491 -22.11 18.74 -10.11
C PHE A 491 -23.51 18.70 -9.50
N ARG A 492 -24.34 17.73 -9.86
CA ARG A 492 -25.67 17.50 -9.27
C ARG A 492 -25.55 17.12 -7.80
N PHE A 493 -24.63 16.22 -7.44
CA PHE A 493 -24.30 15.91 -6.05
C PHE A 493 -23.89 17.18 -5.30
N MET A 494 -23.00 18.00 -5.86
CA MET A 494 -22.58 19.25 -5.20
C MET A 494 -23.74 20.24 -5.04
N TYR A 495 -24.65 20.31 -6.03
CA TYR A 495 -25.85 21.14 -5.98
C TYR A 495 -26.84 20.64 -4.92
N ASP A 496 -27.24 19.36 -5.00
CA ASP A 496 -28.15 18.71 -4.06
C ASP A 496 -27.59 18.79 -2.64
N PHE A 497 -26.28 18.55 -2.47
CA PHE A 497 -25.59 18.70 -1.19
C PHE A 497 -25.57 20.15 -0.68
N ALA A 498 -25.53 21.16 -1.56
CA ALA A 498 -25.56 22.57 -1.14
C ALA A 498 -26.99 23.05 -0.80
N VAL A 499 -27.99 22.59 -1.54
CA VAL A 499 -29.36 23.12 -1.48
C VAL A 499 -30.28 22.26 -0.61
N ASP A 500 -30.26 20.93 -0.77
CA ASP A 500 -31.17 19.99 -0.10
C ASP A 500 -30.64 19.58 1.27
N GLU A 501 -31.43 19.85 2.31
CA GLU A 501 -31.12 19.49 3.69
C GLU A 501 -31.32 18.00 3.99
N ALA A 502 -32.40 17.41 3.47
CA ALA A 502 -32.70 15.99 3.66
C ALA A 502 -31.67 15.11 2.94
N PHE A 503 -31.22 15.52 1.75
CA PHE A 503 -30.14 14.83 1.03
C PHE A 503 -28.83 14.84 1.82
N ARG A 504 -28.43 15.99 2.39
CA ARG A 504 -27.23 16.09 3.23
C ARG A 504 -27.32 15.24 4.48
N GLU A 505 -28.44 15.32 5.19
CA GLU A 505 -28.67 14.57 6.43
C GLU A 505 -28.56 13.07 6.15
N LYS A 506 -29.28 12.58 5.13
CA LYS A 506 -29.21 11.18 4.71
C LYS A 506 -27.80 10.78 4.28
N TRP A 507 -27.14 11.58 3.43
CA TRP A 507 -25.77 11.29 3.01
C TRP A 507 -24.83 11.15 4.21
N PHE A 508 -24.97 12.05 5.19
CA PHE A 508 -24.14 12.04 6.38
C PHE A 508 -24.45 10.83 7.28
N LEU A 509 -25.72 10.49 7.50
CA LEU A 509 -26.13 9.28 8.22
C LEU A 509 -25.61 8.01 7.53
N ASP A 510 -25.67 7.94 6.20
CA ASP A 510 -25.10 6.83 5.42
C ASP A 510 -23.58 6.73 5.63
N GLN A 511 -22.86 7.87 5.69
CA GLN A 511 -21.44 7.86 6.01
C GLN A 511 -21.18 7.34 7.44
N VAL A 512 -21.96 7.76 8.43
CA VAL A 512 -21.82 7.36 9.84
C VAL A 512 -22.11 5.87 10.02
N ALA A 513 -23.17 5.36 9.41
CA ALA A 513 -23.51 3.93 9.42
C ALA A 513 -22.44 3.07 8.70
N GLU A 514 -21.90 3.54 7.58
CA GLU A 514 -20.76 2.88 6.92
C GLU A 514 -19.50 2.94 7.79
N GLY A 515 -19.28 4.04 8.52
CA GLY A 515 -18.19 4.20 9.48
C GLY A 515 -18.25 3.24 10.65
N GLU A 516 -19.44 3.01 11.22
CA GLU A 516 -19.68 1.99 12.25
C GLU A 516 -19.39 0.59 11.68
N LYS A 517 -19.93 0.28 10.49
CA LYS A 517 -19.71 -1.01 9.82
C LYS A 517 -18.23 -1.28 9.51
N ASP A 518 -17.48 -0.25 9.17
CA ASP A 518 -16.05 -0.32 8.90
C ASP A 518 -15.21 -0.30 10.20
N GLY A 519 -15.83 -0.24 11.37
CA GLY A 519 -15.16 -0.27 12.68
C GLY A 519 -14.43 1.04 13.03
N MET A 520 -14.75 2.15 12.36
CA MET A 520 -14.19 3.48 12.65
C MET A 520 -14.83 4.15 13.87
N LEU A 521 -16.07 3.75 14.20
CA LEU A 521 -16.88 4.26 15.31
C LEU A 521 -17.31 3.11 16.21
N THR A 522 -17.32 3.33 17.52
CA THR A 522 -18.07 2.44 18.42
C THR A 522 -19.57 2.70 18.27
N LYS A 523 -20.40 1.77 18.76
CA LYS A 523 -21.86 1.93 18.72
C LYS A 523 -22.33 3.15 19.50
N GLU A 524 -21.69 3.42 20.64
CA GLU A 524 -21.95 4.59 21.47
C GLU A 524 -21.61 5.89 20.75
N GLU A 525 -20.50 5.92 20.00
CA GLU A 525 -20.11 7.08 19.20
C GLU A 525 -21.04 7.29 18.00
N HIS A 526 -21.46 6.21 17.35
CA HIS A 526 -22.47 6.24 16.30
C HIS A 526 -23.76 6.90 16.81
N ASP A 527 -24.31 6.37 17.90
CA ASP A 527 -25.59 6.84 18.45
C ASP A 527 -25.50 8.30 18.92
N HIS A 528 -24.36 8.70 19.50
CA HIS A 528 -24.11 10.09 19.85
C HIS A 528 -24.06 11.01 18.62
N ILE A 529 -23.31 10.65 17.58
CA ILE A 529 -23.20 11.44 16.34
C ILE A 529 -24.57 11.59 15.66
N VAL A 530 -25.37 10.52 15.63
CA VAL A 530 -26.73 10.55 15.08
C VAL A 530 -27.63 11.48 15.89
N SER A 531 -27.50 11.51 17.22
CA SER A 531 -28.32 12.37 18.08
C SER A 531 -28.08 13.88 17.86
N ILE A 532 -26.86 14.28 17.53
CA ILE A 532 -26.47 15.69 17.36
C ILE A 532 -26.63 16.19 15.93
N ILE A 533 -26.89 15.33 14.94
CA ILE A 533 -26.84 15.68 13.51
C ILE A 533 -27.74 16.87 13.10
N LYS A 534 -28.88 17.04 13.79
CA LYS A 534 -29.84 18.13 13.54
C LYS A 534 -29.42 19.46 14.15
N GLU A 535 -28.28 19.51 14.83
CA GLU A 535 -27.77 20.75 15.37
C GLU A 535 -27.42 21.74 14.25
N PRO A 536 -27.88 23.00 14.33
CA PRO A 536 -27.70 23.99 13.27
C PRO A 536 -26.23 24.19 12.85
N PHE A 537 -25.27 23.97 13.75
CA PHE A 537 -23.86 24.14 13.45
C PHE A 537 -23.31 23.05 12.51
N ILE A 538 -23.76 21.79 12.64
CA ILE A 538 -23.30 20.68 11.79
C ILE A 538 -23.79 20.87 10.35
N VAL A 539 -25.05 21.29 10.18
CA VAL A 539 -25.60 21.60 8.86
C VAL A 539 -24.82 22.74 8.18
N LYS A 540 -24.46 23.79 8.93
CA LYS A 540 -23.63 24.91 8.44
C LYS A 540 -22.22 24.45 8.06
N TYR A 541 -21.63 23.59 8.87
CA TYR A 541 -20.32 23.01 8.61
C TYR A 541 -20.31 22.22 7.30
N LEU A 542 -21.30 21.33 7.09
CA LEU A 542 -21.40 20.54 5.86
C LEU A 542 -21.54 21.44 4.63
N LYS A 543 -22.39 22.46 4.68
CA LYS A 543 -22.52 23.48 3.61
C LYS A 543 -21.19 24.17 3.32
N SER A 544 -20.49 24.59 4.36
CA SER A 544 -19.22 25.31 4.22
C SER A 544 -18.10 24.44 3.67
N MET A 545 -18.06 23.16 4.08
CA MET A 545 -17.15 22.17 3.52
C MET A 545 -17.36 21.98 2.00
N ALA A 546 -18.62 21.96 1.55
CA ALA A 546 -18.94 21.86 0.12
C ALA A 546 -18.46 23.08 -0.68
N VAL A 547 -18.68 24.29 -0.16
CA VAL A 547 -18.18 25.53 -0.78
C VAL A 547 -16.66 25.49 -0.88
N HIS A 548 -15.97 25.07 0.19
CA HIS A 548 -14.51 24.93 0.19
C HIS A 548 -14.03 23.90 -0.84
N PHE A 549 -14.74 22.79 -1.05
CA PHE A 549 -14.44 21.86 -2.14
C PHE A 549 -14.62 22.46 -3.53
N CYS A 550 -15.70 23.23 -3.75
CA CYS A 550 -15.94 23.94 -5.02
C CYS A 550 -14.82 24.93 -5.39
N THR A 551 -14.10 25.46 -4.40
CA THR A 551 -13.01 26.41 -4.63
C THR A 551 -11.65 25.78 -4.94
N ILE A 552 -11.47 24.46 -4.74
CA ILE A 552 -10.21 23.76 -5.04
C ILE A 552 -9.74 23.98 -6.49
N PRO A 553 -10.58 23.80 -7.53
CA PRO A 553 -10.14 23.97 -8.91
C PRO A 553 -9.94 25.44 -9.31
N VAL A 554 -10.48 26.42 -8.57
CA VAL A 554 -10.47 27.85 -8.94
C VAL A 554 -9.05 28.36 -9.19
N THR A 555 -8.09 27.94 -8.37
CA THR A 555 -6.68 28.36 -8.55
C THR A 555 -6.10 27.85 -9.87
N GLN A 556 -6.41 26.61 -10.25
CA GLN A 556 -5.92 26.02 -11.49
C GLN A 556 -6.60 26.66 -12.70
N ILE A 557 -7.91 26.92 -12.61
CA ILE A 557 -8.67 27.61 -13.66
C ILE A 557 -8.09 29.00 -13.89
N VAL A 558 -7.92 29.80 -12.82
CA VAL A 558 -7.34 31.15 -12.94
C VAL A 558 -5.91 31.09 -13.46
N SER A 559 -5.09 30.16 -12.97
CA SER A 559 -3.72 29.99 -13.46
C SER A 559 -3.65 29.68 -14.95
N LEU A 560 -4.54 28.82 -15.46
CA LEU A 560 -4.59 28.47 -16.89
C LEU A 560 -5.08 29.66 -17.73
N ILE A 561 -6.11 30.38 -17.26
CA ILE A 561 -6.64 31.56 -17.94
C ILE A 561 -5.58 32.67 -18.01
N THR A 562 -4.96 33.01 -16.88
CA THR A 562 -3.89 34.03 -16.81
C THR A 562 -2.70 33.61 -17.66
N GLY A 563 -2.28 32.34 -17.59
CA GLY A 563 -1.24 31.80 -18.45
C GLY A 563 -1.58 31.95 -19.93
N GLY A 564 -2.82 31.64 -20.32
CA GLY A 564 -3.31 31.82 -21.69
C GLY A 564 -3.27 33.27 -22.17
N PHE A 565 -3.64 34.23 -21.32
CA PHE A 565 -3.50 35.66 -21.63
C PHE A 565 -2.04 36.09 -21.80
N VAL A 566 -1.13 35.60 -20.95
CA VAL A 566 0.31 35.87 -21.06
C VAL A 566 0.89 35.29 -22.35
N VAL A 567 0.49 34.07 -22.73
CA VAL A 567 0.86 33.46 -24.02
C VAL A 567 0.38 34.34 -25.17
N ALA A 568 -0.89 34.74 -25.16
CA ALA A 568 -1.45 35.61 -26.21
C ALA A 568 -0.71 36.94 -26.30
N TYR A 569 -0.36 37.56 -25.16
CA TYR A 569 0.39 38.81 -25.10
C TYR A 569 1.81 38.68 -25.65
N VAL A 570 2.57 37.65 -25.24
CA VAL A 570 3.94 37.39 -25.72
C VAL A 570 3.95 37.15 -27.23
N LEU A 571 3.02 36.35 -27.74
CA LEU A 571 2.88 36.10 -29.17
C LEU A 571 2.46 37.38 -29.93
N SER A 572 1.59 38.22 -29.34
CA SER A 572 1.17 39.49 -29.95
C SER A 572 2.32 40.51 -30.08
N LYS A 573 3.36 40.39 -29.24
CA LYS A 573 4.54 41.24 -29.23
C LYS A 573 5.70 40.66 -30.06
N GLY A 574 5.46 39.59 -30.81
CA GLY A 574 6.45 38.95 -31.69
C GLY A 574 7.39 37.97 -30.97
N GLY A 575 7.09 37.57 -29.75
CA GLY A 575 7.88 36.58 -29.01
C GLY A 575 7.80 35.17 -29.60
N SER A 576 8.81 34.34 -29.36
CA SER A 576 8.84 32.97 -29.87
C SER A 576 7.85 32.05 -29.13
N LYS A 577 7.46 30.93 -29.76
CA LYS A 577 6.63 29.90 -29.12
C LYS A 577 7.27 29.31 -27.86
N THR A 578 8.59 29.28 -27.82
CA THR A 578 9.39 28.85 -26.66
C THR A 578 9.25 29.83 -25.51
N ASP A 579 9.35 31.14 -25.77
CA ASP A 579 9.21 32.19 -24.75
C ASP A 579 7.79 32.24 -24.18
N ALA A 580 6.78 32.09 -25.04
CA ALA A 580 5.39 32.04 -24.62
C ALA A 580 5.11 30.81 -23.73
N SER A 581 5.71 29.67 -24.07
CA SER A 581 5.58 28.42 -23.30
C SER A 581 6.34 28.49 -21.96
N LEU A 582 7.53 29.10 -21.93
CA LEU A 582 8.27 29.40 -20.70
C LEU A 582 7.50 30.36 -19.79
N ALA A 583 6.92 31.43 -20.36
CA ALA A 583 6.11 32.38 -19.61
C ALA A 583 4.84 31.71 -19.03
N PHE A 584 4.18 30.84 -19.80
CA PHE A 584 3.06 30.04 -19.33
C PHE A 584 3.45 29.14 -18.15
N ALA A 585 4.55 28.39 -18.29
CA ALA A 585 5.06 27.53 -17.24
C ALA A 585 5.44 28.33 -15.99
N GLY A 586 6.03 29.52 -16.15
CA GLY A 586 6.35 30.45 -15.07
C GLY A 586 5.11 30.93 -14.31
N VAL A 587 4.03 31.28 -15.02
CA VAL A 587 2.74 31.66 -14.40
C VAL A 587 2.15 30.49 -13.63
N VAL A 588 2.13 29.29 -14.21
CA VAL A 588 1.62 28.09 -13.52
C VAL A 588 2.45 27.79 -12.27
N ALA A 589 3.79 27.86 -12.37
CA ALA A 589 4.69 27.65 -11.24
C ALA A 589 4.49 28.71 -10.14
N LEU A 590 4.32 29.98 -10.51
CA LEU A 590 4.05 31.08 -9.58
C LEU A 590 2.77 30.80 -8.77
N PHE A 591 1.66 30.49 -9.44
CA PHE A 591 0.42 30.13 -8.77
C PHE A 591 0.55 28.84 -7.95
N GLN A 592 1.52 27.97 -8.26
CA GLN A 592 1.81 26.82 -7.41
C GLN A 592 2.45 27.23 -6.10
N VAL A 593 3.46 28.10 -6.09
CA VAL A 593 4.25 28.45 -4.90
C VAL A 593 3.62 29.52 -4.00
N THR A 594 2.62 30.28 -4.48
CA THR A 594 2.01 31.33 -3.65
C THR A 594 1.16 30.75 -2.51
N PRO A 595 1.37 31.21 -1.26
CA PRO A 595 0.65 30.69 -0.09
C PRO A 595 -0.82 31.14 -0.05
N ILE A 596 -1.14 32.25 -0.71
CA ILE A 596 -2.50 32.75 -0.94
C ILE A 596 -2.77 32.63 -2.44
N SER A 597 -3.94 32.12 -2.81
CA SER A 597 -4.34 31.88 -4.18
C SER A 597 -5.76 32.37 -4.45
N PRO A 598 -6.18 32.51 -5.71
CA PRO A 598 -7.56 32.90 -6.04
C PRO A 598 -8.60 32.01 -5.36
N GLY A 599 -8.37 30.69 -5.33
CA GLY A 599 -9.26 29.76 -4.62
C GLY A 599 -9.28 29.99 -3.09
N SER A 600 -8.13 30.29 -2.46
CA SER A 600 -8.11 30.55 -1.02
C SER A 600 -8.70 31.90 -0.65
N LEU A 601 -8.62 32.90 -1.53
CA LEU A 601 -9.34 34.16 -1.40
C LEU A 601 -10.86 33.93 -1.45
N CYS A 602 -11.36 33.17 -2.44
CA CYS A 602 -12.78 32.84 -2.52
C CYS A 602 -13.29 32.16 -1.22
N ARG A 603 -12.54 31.19 -0.68
CA ARG A 603 -12.87 30.55 0.60
C ARG A 603 -12.85 31.52 1.77
N GLY A 604 -11.77 32.29 1.90
CA GLY A 604 -11.59 33.23 3.01
C GLY A 604 -12.69 34.29 3.03
N PHE A 605 -13.01 34.88 1.88
CA PHE A 605 -14.12 35.84 1.79
C PHE A 605 -15.49 35.20 2.04
N TYR A 606 -15.69 33.94 1.65
CA TYR A 606 -16.90 33.21 2.02
C TYR A 606 -17.05 33.06 3.53
N VAL A 607 -15.97 32.72 4.25
CA VAL A 607 -16.02 32.64 5.73
C VAL A 607 -16.25 34.02 6.36
N VAL A 608 -15.58 35.06 5.86
CA VAL A 608 -15.80 36.44 6.34
C VAL A 608 -17.25 36.87 6.10
N PHE A 609 -17.84 36.52 4.96
CA PHE A 609 -19.24 36.75 4.67
C PHE A 609 -20.14 36.05 5.69
N LEU A 610 -19.89 34.77 6.03
CA LEU A 610 -20.64 34.05 7.06
C LEU A 610 -20.52 34.72 8.44
N MET A 611 -19.31 35.16 8.83
CA MET A 611 -19.09 35.86 10.10
C MET A 611 -19.92 37.15 10.21
N ILE A 612 -19.98 37.92 9.13
CA ILE A 612 -20.73 39.19 9.08
C ILE A 612 -22.23 38.91 9.02
N HIS A 613 -22.66 38.04 8.11
CA HIS A 613 -24.08 37.76 7.85
C HIS A 613 -24.75 37.11 9.06
N GLU A 614 -24.10 36.14 9.70
CA GLU A 614 -24.65 35.45 10.87
C GLU A 614 -24.40 36.20 12.18
N ARG A 615 -23.62 37.29 12.15
CA ARG A 615 -23.16 38.03 13.33
C ARG A 615 -22.48 37.13 14.38
N ASN A 616 -21.96 35.98 13.95
CA ASN A 616 -21.34 34.99 14.80
C ASN A 616 -19.84 34.95 14.52
N TRP A 617 -19.07 35.62 15.36
CA TRP A 617 -17.62 35.73 15.15
C TRP A 617 -16.88 34.56 15.77
N ARG A 618 -17.40 33.99 16.86
CA ARG A 618 -16.73 32.98 17.69
C ARG A 618 -16.60 31.64 16.97
N ASP A 619 -17.67 31.24 16.29
CA ASP A 619 -17.78 29.91 15.68
C ASP A 619 -17.01 29.77 14.36
N TYR A 620 -16.35 30.83 13.89
CA TYR A 620 -15.52 30.83 12.68
C TYR A 620 -14.10 31.36 12.92
N LEU A 621 -13.68 31.55 14.18
CA LEU A 621 -12.39 32.17 14.51
C LEU A 621 -11.17 31.38 14.01
N VAL A 622 -11.26 30.06 14.00
CA VAL A 622 -10.20 29.20 13.47
C VAL A 622 -10.32 29.11 11.95
N ALA A 623 -11.55 29.01 11.44
CA ALA A 623 -11.81 28.84 10.01
C ALA A 623 -11.42 30.09 9.17
N ALA A 624 -11.65 31.30 9.68
CA ALA A 624 -11.46 32.54 8.94
C ALA A 624 -10.01 32.78 8.48
N PRO A 625 -8.99 32.82 9.36
CA PRO A 625 -7.61 33.00 8.94
C PRO A 625 -7.10 31.83 8.11
N LEU A 626 -7.50 30.60 8.45
CA LEU A 626 -6.98 29.42 7.76
C LEU A 626 -7.50 29.31 6.32
N SER A 627 -8.74 29.72 6.06
CA SER A 627 -9.38 29.63 4.73
C SER A 627 -8.61 30.36 3.64
N PHE A 628 -7.88 31.43 3.99
CA PHE A 628 -7.01 32.21 3.10
C PHE A 628 -5.70 31.51 2.72
N VAL A 629 -5.31 30.43 3.43
CA VAL A 629 -4.11 29.67 3.10
C VAL A 629 -4.43 28.62 2.04
N LYS A 630 -3.70 28.61 0.93
CA LYS A 630 -3.95 27.74 -0.23
C LYS A 630 -3.96 26.26 0.15
N TYR A 631 -2.90 25.81 0.83
CA TYR A 631 -2.62 24.38 1.04
C TYR A 631 -3.37 23.75 2.22
N ILE A 632 -3.83 24.56 3.18
CA ILE A 632 -4.50 24.05 4.38
C ILE A 632 -5.89 24.66 4.58
N GLY A 633 -6.27 25.67 3.80
CA GLY A 633 -7.54 26.38 3.99
C GLY A 633 -8.79 25.58 3.65
N TYR A 634 -8.69 24.47 2.92
CA TYR A 634 -9.84 23.55 2.78
C TYR A 634 -10.15 22.79 4.09
N LEU A 635 -9.20 22.80 5.05
CA LEU A 635 -9.34 22.19 6.37
C LEU A 635 -9.84 23.18 7.41
N ALA A 636 -10.03 24.45 7.06
CA ALA A 636 -10.48 25.51 7.95
C ALA A 636 -11.71 25.12 8.77
N PHE A 637 -12.71 24.55 8.11
CA PHE A 637 -13.93 24.07 8.76
C PHE A 637 -13.71 22.78 9.55
N PRO A 638 -13.05 21.74 9.01
CA PRO A 638 -12.72 20.55 9.80
C PRO A 638 -11.98 20.89 11.09
N LEU A 639 -11.06 21.86 11.04
CA LEU A 639 -10.29 22.35 12.19
C LEU A 639 -11.09 23.25 13.13
N GLN A 640 -12.10 23.95 12.63
CA GLN A 640 -13.07 24.62 13.49
C GLN A 640 -13.95 23.59 14.22
N MET A 641 -14.37 22.53 13.53
CA MET A 641 -15.17 21.45 14.12
C MET A 641 -14.43 20.71 15.23
N THR A 642 -13.11 20.51 15.15
CA THR A 642 -12.35 19.85 16.24
C THR A 642 -12.47 20.61 17.57
N THR A 643 -12.72 21.93 17.53
CA THR A 643 -12.88 22.76 18.72
C THR A 643 -14.30 22.73 19.30
N THR A 644 -15.32 22.37 18.51
CA THR A 644 -16.74 22.44 18.91
C THR A 644 -17.38 21.04 19.03
N TYR A 645 -17.06 20.10 18.13
CA TYR A 645 -17.59 18.73 18.07
C TYR A 645 -16.44 17.72 17.83
N PRO A 646 -15.62 17.41 18.84
CA PRO A 646 -14.40 16.63 18.67
C PRO A 646 -14.66 15.20 18.15
N HIS A 647 -15.70 14.51 18.63
CA HIS A 647 -16.05 13.14 18.17
C HIS A 647 -16.44 13.10 16.68
N LEU A 648 -17.26 14.05 16.26
CA LEU A 648 -17.68 14.20 14.86
C LEU A 648 -16.51 14.58 13.95
N ALA A 649 -15.67 15.50 14.39
CA ALA A 649 -14.49 15.91 13.65
C ALA A 649 -13.49 14.75 13.51
N ARG A 650 -13.34 13.91 14.56
CA ARG A 650 -12.48 12.72 14.55
C ARG A 650 -12.91 11.77 13.45
N PHE A 651 -14.20 11.43 13.41
CA PHE A 651 -14.77 10.56 12.39
C PHE A 651 -14.52 11.07 10.97
N LEU A 652 -14.84 12.35 10.71
CA LEU A 652 -14.71 12.95 9.38
C LEU A 652 -13.26 13.06 8.92
N VAL A 653 -12.34 13.42 9.83
CA VAL A 653 -10.91 13.50 9.53
C VAL A 653 -10.33 12.11 9.31
N SER A 654 -10.67 11.12 10.14
CA SER A 654 -10.26 9.73 9.95
C SER A 654 -10.64 9.20 8.58
N ARG A 655 -11.93 9.31 8.22
CA ARG A 655 -12.45 8.87 6.91
C ARG A 655 -11.77 9.58 5.73
N ARG A 656 -11.36 10.84 5.90
CA ARG A 656 -10.65 11.60 4.86
C ARG A 656 -9.16 11.30 4.82
N ALA A 657 -8.51 11.11 5.97
CA ALA A 657 -7.11 10.73 6.10
C ALA A 657 -6.87 9.42 5.36
N THR A 658 -7.72 8.42 5.61
CA THR A 658 -7.72 7.14 4.87
C THR A 658 -7.77 7.40 3.36
N MET A 659 -8.72 8.19 2.85
CA MET A 659 -8.80 8.43 1.39
C MET A 659 -7.60 9.16 0.79
N LEU A 660 -6.95 10.07 1.52
CA LEU A 660 -5.81 10.84 1.03
C LEU A 660 -4.55 10.00 0.93
N VAL A 661 -4.28 9.14 1.92
CA VAL A 661 -3.04 8.35 1.96
C VAL A 661 -3.01 7.25 0.90
N HIS A 662 -4.16 6.65 0.56
CA HIS A 662 -4.25 5.58 -0.45
C HIS A 662 -3.81 6.01 -1.87
N ILE A 663 -3.66 7.32 -2.12
CA ILE A 663 -3.11 7.85 -3.38
C ILE A 663 -1.59 7.65 -3.46
N ILE A 664 -0.91 7.61 -2.31
CA ILE A 664 0.55 7.52 -2.22
C ILE A 664 0.94 6.03 -2.29
N PRO A 665 1.62 5.59 -3.37
CA PRO A 665 2.05 4.20 -3.49
C PRO A 665 2.98 3.81 -2.34
N VAL A 666 2.92 2.54 -1.91
CA VAL A 666 3.79 1.92 -0.90
C VAL A 666 3.54 2.36 0.56
N PHE A 667 3.19 3.62 0.82
CA PHE A 667 2.95 4.12 2.19
C PHE A 667 1.48 4.38 2.52
N GLY A 668 0.60 4.30 1.52
CA GLY A 668 -0.83 4.57 1.63
C GLY A 668 -1.69 3.40 2.11
N GLU A 669 -1.11 2.36 2.68
CA GLU A 669 -1.86 1.21 3.18
C GLU A 669 -2.64 1.59 4.45
N HIS A 670 -3.87 1.07 4.57
CA HIS A 670 -4.68 1.31 5.76
C HIS A 670 -3.97 0.76 7.02
N GLY A 671 -3.95 1.54 8.09
CA GLY A 671 -3.23 1.25 9.32
C GLY A 671 -1.73 1.56 9.27
N ALA A 672 -1.19 2.10 8.17
CA ALA A 672 0.20 2.54 8.09
C ALA A 672 0.45 3.85 8.86
N LEU A 673 1.72 4.13 9.18
CA LEU A 673 2.08 5.31 9.97
C LEU A 673 1.71 6.63 9.26
N LEU A 674 1.71 6.65 7.92
CA LEU A 674 1.31 7.82 7.15
C LEU A 674 -0.13 8.24 7.41
N GLU A 675 -1.04 7.27 7.60
CA GLU A 675 -2.44 7.54 7.93
C GLU A 675 -2.56 8.27 9.27
N HIS A 676 -1.82 7.80 10.28
CA HIS A 676 -1.76 8.43 11.59
C HIS A 676 -1.12 9.81 11.53
N TRP A 677 -0.05 10.00 10.77
CA TRP A 677 0.57 11.32 10.60
C TRP A 677 -0.38 12.31 9.94
N VAL A 678 -1.08 11.88 8.90
CA VAL A 678 -2.11 12.71 8.24
C VAL A 678 -3.22 13.05 9.23
N PHE A 679 -3.69 12.08 10.01
CA PHE A 679 -4.67 12.31 11.07
C PHE A 679 -4.14 13.29 12.13
N ASP A 680 -2.92 13.11 12.63
CA ASP A 680 -2.30 13.95 13.65
C ASP A 680 -2.17 15.41 13.18
N ILE A 681 -1.66 15.61 11.97
CA ILE A 681 -1.50 16.94 11.37
C ILE A 681 -2.86 17.65 11.22
N PHE A 682 -3.91 16.89 10.92
CA PHE A 682 -5.24 17.44 10.65
C PHE A 682 -6.22 17.38 11.82
N PHE A 683 -5.90 16.72 12.92
CA PHE A 683 -6.78 16.56 14.06
C PHE A 683 -6.08 16.91 15.39
N ASN A 684 -5.06 16.13 15.79
CA ASN A 684 -4.39 16.27 17.09
C ASN A 684 -3.55 17.56 17.23
N VAL A 685 -2.70 17.87 16.24
CA VAL A 685 -1.86 19.08 16.24
C VAL A 685 -2.72 20.36 16.31
N PRO A 686 -3.81 20.50 15.54
CA PRO A 686 -4.73 21.62 15.68
C PRO A 686 -5.36 21.79 17.07
N GLN A 687 -5.70 20.71 17.77
CA GLN A 687 -6.23 20.80 19.15
C GLN A 687 -5.22 21.44 20.10
N ILE A 688 -3.93 21.10 19.94
CA ILE A 688 -2.83 21.72 20.69
C ILE A 688 -2.61 23.16 20.24
N MET A 689 -2.56 23.40 18.93
CA MET A 689 -2.39 24.75 18.36
C MET A 689 -3.52 25.69 18.78
N GLY A 690 -4.75 25.20 18.93
CA GLY A 690 -5.89 25.97 19.45
C GLY A 690 -5.61 26.56 20.83
N ARG A 691 -4.91 25.82 21.71
CA ARG A 691 -4.48 26.31 23.03
C ARG A 691 -3.35 27.34 22.95
N HIS A 692 -2.46 27.18 21.98
CA HIS A 692 -1.27 28.03 21.79
C HIS A 692 -1.42 29.08 20.68
N LEU A 693 -2.62 29.29 20.14
CA LEU A 693 -2.87 30.15 18.97
C LEU A 693 -2.39 31.58 19.19
N LYS A 694 -2.46 32.06 20.43
CA LYS A 694 -1.88 33.34 20.88
C LYS A 694 -0.36 33.40 20.67
N GLY A 695 0.36 32.37 21.11
CA GLY A 695 1.80 32.25 20.94
C GLY A 695 2.18 32.16 19.46
N LEU A 696 1.41 31.41 18.67
CA LEU A 696 1.67 31.22 17.26
C LEU A 696 1.44 32.49 16.42
N LEU A 697 0.38 33.24 16.71
CA LEU A 697 0.16 34.58 16.13
C LEU A 697 1.28 35.56 16.52
N THR A 698 1.86 35.41 17.72
CA THR A 698 3.04 36.19 18.13
C THR A 698 4.25 35.83 17.29
N LEU A 699 4.55 34.53 17.19
CA LEU A 699 5.71 34.02 16.47
C LEU A 699 5.62 34.34 14.97
N TRP A 700 4.44 34.23 14.37
CA TRP A 700 4.19 34.57 12.97
C TRP A 700 4.45 36.05 12.70
N MET A 701 3.97 36.95 13.56
CA MET A 701 4.28 38.38 13.47
C MET A 701 5.78 38.62 13.58
N LEU A 702 6.46 38.02 14.57
CA LEU A 702 7.90 38.19 14.78
C LEU A 702 8.73 37.65 13.61
N LEU A 703 8.33 36.51 13.02
CA LEU A 703 8.97 35.94 11.85
C LEU A 703 8.81 36.84 10.62
N GLY A 704 7.60 37.36 10.38
CA GLY A 704 7.36 38.35 9.34
C GLY A 704 8.20 39.61 9.49
N MET A 705 8.28 40.14 10.72
CA MET A 705 9.14 41.27 11.04
C MET A 705 10.62 40.94 10.81
N GLY A 706 11.09 39.79 11.28
CA GLY A 706 12.49 39.36 11.13
C GLY A 706 12.92 39.11 9.69
N VAL A 707 12.00 38.69 8.80
CA VAL A 707 12.29 38.46 7.39
C VAL A 707 12.13 39.73 6.55
N ILE A 708 11.08 40.51 6.79
CA ILE A 708 10.71 41.62 5.91
C ILE A 708 11.42 42.92 6.31
N LEU A 709 11.64 43.20 7.60
CA LEU A 709 12.32 44.44 8.02
C LEU A 709 13.76 44.56 7.46
N PRO A 710 14.58 43.49 7.42
CA PRO A 710 15.88 43.56 6.74
C PRO A 710 15.75 43.71 5.22
N ALA A 711 14.76 43.06 4.60
CA ALA A 711 14.53 43.16 3.17
C ALA A 711 14.09 44.56 2.73
N LEU A 712 13.38 45.29 3.59
CA LEU A 712 12.97 46.68 3.36
C LEU A 712 14.14 47.64 3.23
N TYR A 713 15.28 47.36 3.88
CA TYR A 713 16.49 48.17 3.80
C TYR A 713 17.18 48.11 2.42
N HIS A 714 16.93 47.05 1.66
CA HIS A 714 17.52 46.83 0.34
C HIS A 714 16.48 46.95 -0.80
N ALA A 715 15.23 47.29 -0.48
CA ALA A 715 14.14 47.34 -1.44
C ALA A 715 14.06 48.70 -2.17
N THR A 716 13.76 48.66 -3.47
CA THR A 716 13.38 49.86 -4.24
C THR A 716 12.06 50.44 -3.72
N THR A 717 11.73 51.70 -4.01
CA THR A 717 10.49 52.35 -3.55
C THR A 717 9.22 51.55 -3.86
N LYS A 718 9.13 50.88 -5.02
CA LYS A 718 8.01 49.98 -5.34
C LYS A 718 8.04 48.68 -4.54
N GLY A 719 9.23 48.11 -4.32
CA GLY A 719 9.43 46.94 -3.47
C GLY A 719 9.12 47.22 -2.01
N TRP A 720 9.43 48.43 -1.54
CA TRP A 720 9.20 48.88 -0.17
C TRP A 720 7.71 48.90 0.16
N VAL A 721 6.88 49.49 -0.72
CA VAL A 721 5.42 49.50 -0.55
C VAL A 721 4.86 48.07 -0.56
N GLY A 722 5.29 47.21 -1.49
CA GLY A 722 4.83 45.82 -1.57
C GLY A 722 5.20 44.99 -0.34
N LEU A 723 6.43 45.13 0.16
CA LEU A 723 6.91 44.47 1.36
C LEU A 723 6.24 45.00 2.62
N MET A 724 5.96 46.30 2.71
CA MET A 724 5.22 46.90 3.83
C MET A 724 3.76 46.42 3.87
N ILE A 725 3.09 46.34 2.71
CA ILE A 725 1.75 45.78 2.63
C ILE A 725 1.77 44.31 3.03
N ALA A 726 2.75 43.53 2.56
CA ALA A 726 2.89 42.13 2.96
C ALA A 726 3.13 41.99 4.47
N LEU A 727 4.03 42.78 5.06
CA LEU A 727 4.32 42.77 6.50
C LEU A 727 3.06 43.08 7.32
N ILE A 728 2.36 44.16 6.98
CA ILE A 728 1.19 44.60 7.71
C ILE A 728 0.03 43.62 7.50
N ALA A 729 -0.35 43.34 6.27
CA ALA A 729 -1.55 42.55 5.96
C ALA A 729 -1.39 41.06 6.30
N VAL A 730 -0.20 40.48 6.10
CA VAL A 730 0.02 39.02 6.22
C VAL A 730 0.58 38.62 7.59
N PHE A 731 1.37 39.48 8.24
CA PHE A 731 2.07 39.09 9.47
C PHE A 731 1.58 39.84 10.72
N ILE A 732 1.27 41.13 10.62
CA ILE A 732 0.85 41.94 11.78
C ILE A 732 -0.67 41.90 11.99
N CYS A 733 -1.46 42.17 10.94
CA CYS A 733 -2.93 42.24 11.02
C CYS A 733 -3.57 40.97 11.61
N PRO A 734 -3.16 39.74 11.26
CA PRO A 734 -3.74 38.55 11.88
C PRO A 734 -3.61 38.55 13.41
N ARG A 735 -2.45 38.95 13.94
CA ARG A 735 -2.29 39.08 15.40
C ARG A 735 -3.21 40.15 15.96
N VAL A 736 -3.21 41.35 15.40
CA VAL A 736 -3.96 42.50 15.92
C VAL A 736 -5.46 42.24 15.93
N ILE A 737 -5.97 41.59 14.89
CA ILE A 737 -7.40 41.30 14.73
C ILE A 737 -7.82 40.11 15.59
N PHE A 738 -7.08 39.00 15.57
CA PHE A 738 -7.53 37.76 16.22
C PHE A 738 -7.14 37.66 17.71
N TYR A 739 -6.04 38.28 18.16
CA TYR A 739 -5.58 38.18 19.56
C TYR A 739 -6.57 38.73 20.61
N PRO A 740 -7.22 39.90 20.41
CA PRO A 740 -8.25 40.41 21.33
C PRO A 740 -9.48 39.52 21.39
N ILE A 741 -9.82 38.86 20.29
CA ILE A 741 -11.00 37.99 20.19
C ILE A 741 -10.73 36.65 20.90
N LEU A 742 -9.50 36.14 20.82
CA LEU A 742 -9.04 34.92 21.51
C LEU A 742 -8.74 35.12 23.00
N SER A 743 -8.73 36.36 23.51
CA SER A 743 -8.42 36.69 24.92
C SER A 743 -9.63 36.98 25.79
N ARG A 744 -10.84 37.05 25.22
CA ARG A 744 -12.08 37.05 26.01
C ARG A 744 -12.28 35.65 26.61
N ARG A 745 -12.32 35.56 27.95
CA ARG A 745 -12.51 34.30 28.69
C ARG A 745 -13.76 33.54 28.21
N LYS A 746 -13.70 32.20 28.32
CA LYS A 746 -14.83 31.26 28.14
C LYS A 746 -16.08 31.76 28.84
#